data_AF-A0A533WMB3-F1
#
_entry.id   AF-A0A533WMB3-F1
#
_cell.length_a   1.000
_cell.length_b   1.000
_cell.length_c   1.000
_cell.angle_alpha   90.00
_cell.angle_beta   90.00
_cell.angle_gamma   90.00
#
_symmetry.space_group_name_H-M   'P 1'
#
loop_
_entity.id
_entity.type
_entity.pdbx_description
1 polymer ?
#
loop_
_entity_poly.entity_id
_entity_poly.type
_entity_poly.pdbx_seq_one_letter_code
_entity_poly.pdbx_strand_id
1 'polypeptide(L)'
;MLWSAFCLALLLLITESGPLTAFSKPLPYLGNDMITNGSQADKNAIRTNFGVIDLGKMEHNGSPGRTLVYGSGNVAALGNTARVVALGGSIENGQPLMGVAVSQSPLPSNLGFSYAADSPLQFDFSKDQISNPGRLSGSSIIGSDKVADKYNVTGRGVTVAIVDTGTDFSNPDLKHALARDENGIPIMLDADGQGIVLTRAAYIAKTDSSGRVVDGGYTEGNLPENITSWVYVNENGTVFLHTSYGDIPTYNSLYPFFGTPIVKATARVDWIIGHSPSDYIHSASGIYHFGVIYQTQQQFGTITFGLVPVLVVDSKKPGVYDTIIPDMYSGWYFYTQSELARLVTNQSEIEHLFVEPSFDFTDDVPIKLGDGNEFLTYDYNKDGFPDFSAGTVGARVVDLWQATSNKTSPAVGEETGYGGVVVADLLKPLDPAGDYFGVMYDLAGHGTSTAATVSSIGEQQYDIYANGTKYGLVGIAPGARIMPVKALWAGDSLFGWLYSSGFDLENGTWKYSGDHKADIISNSWGVTSFPLLKYGPGYDIMSVFSSLLTVPGLLDNDYPGTLFVNSFGNNGLGYGSVGTPNSSPLAISVGATTNNVHVGYDGFQNVTRFGNAATYFDDVADFSSRGPGLFGDPKPELMAIGSYAFTPTIVNLKNLRTTVDDPNNDSAFALFGGTSMAAPIVAGAAALVI
;
A
#
# COMPACT_ATOMS: atom_id res chain seq x y z
N MET A 1 13.01 3.35 39.08
CA MET A 1 13.22 4.76 38.67
C MET A 1 13.95 4.70 37.33
N LEU A 2 13.53 5.47 36.31
CA LEU A 2 13.86 5.27 34.87
C LEU A 2 13.24 3.96 34.32
N TRP A 3 12.19 3.89 33.49
CA TRP A 3 11.58 4.76 32.46
C TRP A 3 12.27 4.79 31.08
N SER A 4 11.42 4.90 30.04
CA SER A 4 11.66 5.04 28.59
C SER A 4 12.35 3.90 27.81
N ALA A 5 11.55 3.21 26.99
CA ALA A 5 11.93 2.62 25.71
C ALA A 5 10.77 2.84 24.73
N PHE A 6 10.81 3.94 23.98
CA PHE A 6 9.94 4.24 22.84
C PHE A 6 10.78 4.11 21.58
N CYS A 7 10.22 3.55 20.51
CA CYS A 7 10.52 3.97 19.14
C CYS A 7 9.35 3.62 18.23
N LEU A 8 8.99 4.58 17.38
CA LEU A 8 7.99 4.41 16.33
C LEU A 8 8.71 4.14 15.00
N ALA A 9 8.11 3.34 14.13
CA ALA A 9 8.52 3.10 12.76
C ALA A 9 8.30 4.33 11.84
N LEU A 10 8.85 5.49 12.22
CA LEU A 10 8.89 6.68 11.38
C LEU A 10 10.33 7.07 11.05
N LEU A 11 11.05 6.13 10.45
CA LEU A 11 12.17 6.37 9.53
C LEU A 11 12.45 5.05 8.80
N LEU A 12 11.88 4.88 7.59
CA LEU A 12 12.35 3.84 6.66
C LEU A 12 13.62 4.33 5.95
N LEU A 13 14.66 4.52 6.78
CA LEU A 13 16.02 4.30 6.32
C LEU A 13 16.16 2.81 6.04
N ILE A 14 16.69 2.50 4.87
CA ILE A 14 17.17 1.16 4.54
C ILE A 14 18.28 0.82 5.55
N THR A 15 17.99 -0.03 6.54
CA THR A 15 19.03 -0.62 7.38
C THR A 15 19.56 -1.86 6.69
N GLU A 16 20.54 -1.67 5.81
CA GLU A 16 21.26 -2.75 5.16
C GLU A 16 21.87 -3.71 6.19
N SER A 17 21.79 -5.01 5.91
CA SER A 17 22.53 -6.04 6.64
C SER A 17 24.03 -6.01 6.27
N GLY A 18 24.72 -4.95 6.71
CA GLY A 18 26.17 -4.81 6.55
C GLY A 18 26.93 -5.97 7.22
N PRO A 19 27.95 -6.57 6.58
CA PRO A 19 28.64 -7.74 7.11
C PRO A 19 29.49 -7.43 8.34
N LEU A 20 29.43 -8.31 9.33
CA LEU A 20 30.31 -8.29 10.49
C LEU A 20 31.77 -8.62 10.10
N THR A 21 32.61 -7.58 9.99
CA THR A 21 34.06 -7.74 10.18
C THR A 21 34.56 -6.78 11.26
N ALA A 22 35.22 -7.34 12.26
CA ALA A 22 35.68 -6.69 13.48
C ALA A 22 36.40 -5.34 13.29
N PHE A 23 36.18 -4.40 14.21
CA PHE A 23 37.24 -3.94 15.11
C PHE A 23 36.70 -3.22 16.36
N SER A 24 37.44 -3.35 17.46
CA SER A 24 37.10 -2.79 18.77
C SER A 24 37.44 -1.31 18.90
N LYS A 25 36.43 -0.44 19.09
CA LYS A 25 36.44 0.71 20.04
C LYS A 25 35.08 1.43 20.05
N PRO A 26 34.72 2.16 21.13
CA PRO A 26 33.40 2.77 21.27
C PRO A 26 33.28 4.01 20.38
N LEU A 27 32.18 4.09 19.62
CA LEU A 27 31.79 5.30 18.88
C LEU A 27 30.89 6.16 19.77
N PRO A 28 31.30 7.39 20.12
CA PRO A 28 30.42 8.35 20.76
C PRO A 28 29.60 9.06 19.69
N TYR A 29 28.27 9.09 19.83
CA TYR A 29 27.39 10.23 19.52
C TYR A 29 25.94 9.84 19.88
N LEU A 30 25.60 9.98 21.16
CA LEU A 30 24.22 10.11 21.61
C LEU A 30 23.95 11.61 21.77
N GLY A 31 23.33 12.19 20.75
CA GLY A 31 22.96 13.60 20.66
C GLY A 31 21.99 13.74 19.49
N ASN A 32 21.10 14.73 19.57
CA ASN A 32 19.95 14.91 18.69
C ASN A 32 20.22 14.68 17.19
N ASP A 33 19.14 14.27 16.50
CA ASP A 33 18.96 14.19 15.05
C ASP A 33 19.39 12.88 14.36
N MET A 34 18.55 12.40 13.44
CA MET A 34 18.86 11.30 12.53
C MET A 34 19.25 11.84 11.16
N ILE A 35 20.25 11.22 10.56
CA ILE A 35 20.88 11.68 9.31
C ILE A 35 20.57 10.70 8.19
N THR A 36 20.01 11.19 7.08
CA THR A 36 19.95 10.49 5.81
C THR A 36 20.79 11.28 4.80
N ASN A 37 21.89 10.69 4.30
CA ASN A 37 22.87 11.32 3.39
C ASN A 37 23.21 12.79 3.74
N GLY A 38 23.56 13.06 5.00
CA GLY A 38 23.99 14.39 5.45
C GLY A 38 22.87 15.44 5.58
N SER A 39 21.60 15.05 5.40
CA SER A 39 20.45 15.93 5.62
C SER A 39 19.57 15.43 6.77
N GLN A 40 19.05 16.37 7.56
CA GLN A 40 18.10 16.10 8.64
C GLN A 40 16.68 16.20 8.07
N ALA A 41 15.85 15.19 8.28
CA ALA A 41 14.42 15.31 8.02
C ALA A 41 13.79 16.13 9.15
N ASP A 42 13.58 17.43 8.92
CA ASP A 42 12.90 18.30 9.87
C ASP A 42 11.46 17.79 10.10
N LYS A 43 11.08 17.63 11.37
CA LYS A 43 9.74 17.17 11.77
C LYS A 43 8.65 18.19 11.42
N ASN A 44 9.02 19.42 11.05
CA ASN A 44 8.14 20.44 10.50
C ASN A 44 8.05 20.43 8.97
N ALA A 45 8.74 19.53 8.27
CA ALA A 45 8.84 19.51 6.80
C ALA A 45 7.76 18.68 6.07
N ILE A 46 6.71 18.21 6.74
CA ILE A 46 5.55 17.67 6.03
C ILE A 46 4.86 18.82 5.32
N ARG A 47 4.94 18.80 3.99
CA ARG A 47 4.24 19.75 3.14
C ARG A 47 2.76 19.41 3.15
N THR A 48 1.97 20.33 3.67
CA THR A 48 0.51 20.27 3.67
C THR A 48 -0.13 21.27 2.72
N ASN A 49 0.63 22.28 2.28
CA ASN A 49 0.21 23.29 1.31
C ASN A 49 0.86 23.04 -0.05
N PHE A 50 0.04 22.67 -1.03
CA PHE A 50 0.42 22.35 -2.42
C PHE A 50 0.15 23.54 -3.36
N GLY A 51 0.16 24.77 -2.82
CA GLY A 51 -0.13 26.02 -3.52
C GLY A 51 -1.62 26.24 -3.75
N VAL A 52 -2.27 25.28 -4.41
CA VAL A 52 -3.70 25.32 -4.78
C VAL A 52 -4.59 24.73 -3.69
N ILE A 53 -4.20 23.57 -3.15
CA ILE A 53 -4.87 22.89 -2.04
C ILE A 53 -3.99 22.99 -0.80
N ASP A 54 -4.58 23.36 0.33
CA ASP A 54 -3.94 23.47 1.64
C ASP A 54 -4.67 22.57 2.64
N LEU A 55 -3.99 21.51 3.09
CA LEU A 55 -4.50 20.52 4.05
C LEU A 55 -4.47 21.04 5.51
N GLY A 56 -4.06 22.29 5.74
CA GLY A 56 -3.89 22.88 7.07
C GLY A 56 -2.55 22.49 7.71
N LYS A 57 -2.42 22.60 9.03
CA LYS A 57 -1.20 22.17 9.74
C LYS A 57 -1.35 20.76 10.30
N MET A 58 -0.39 19.89 10.02
CA MET A 58 -0.28 18.56 10.63
C MET A 58 0.87 18.55 11.64
N GLU A 59 0.55 18.73 12.92
CA GLU A 59 1.55 18.65 13.99
C GLU A 59 1.96 17.20 14.25
N HIS A 60 3.22 16.98 14.66
CA HIS A 60 3.72 15.65 15.01
C HIS A 60 3.14 15.19 16.36
N ASN A 61 2.31 14.14 16.33
CA ASN A 61 1.60 13.61 17.49
C ASN A 61 2.52 12.87 18.48
N GLY A 62 3.82 12.76 18.20
CA GLY A 62 4.73 11.92 18.96
C GLY A 62 4.94 10.56 18.30
N SER A 63 5.23 9.56 19.11
CA SER A 63 5.64 8.23 18.65
C SER A 63 4.76 7.15 19.28
N PRO A 64 3.45 7.11 18.95
CA PRO A 64 2.50 6.19 19.56
C PRO A 64 2.90 4.74 19.27
N GLY A 65 3.05 3.95 20.32
CA GLY A 65 3.40 2.53 20.19
C GLY A 65 2.18 1.70 19.78
N ARG A 66 2.42 0.68 18.95
CA ARG A 66 1.45 -0.36 18.61
C ARG A 66 1.62 -1.56 19.54
N THR A 67 0.53 -2.20 19.95
CA THR A 67 0.54 -3.38 20.83
C THR A 67 -0.65 -4.26 20.51
N LEU A 68 -0.40 -5.53 20.18
CA LEU A 68 -1.46 -6.52 20.07
C LEU A 68 -1.96 -6.86 21.49
N VAL A 69 -3.28 -6.80 21.66
CA VAL A 69 -4.01 -7.06 22.90
C VAL A 69 -4.90 -8.27 22.69
N TYR A 70 -4.85 -9.24 23.61
CA TYR A 70 -5.68 -10.44 23.51
C TYR A 70 -6.06 -11.03 24.87
N GLY A 71 -7.17 -11.79 24.88
CA GLY A 71 -7.71 -12.45 26.07
C GLY A 71 -8.84 -11.65 26.73
N SER A 72 -9.15 -11.97 27.99
CA SER A 72 -10.24 -11.35 28.76
C SER A 72 -9.73 -10.27 29.70
N GLY A 73 -10.40 -9.12 29.75
CA GLY A 73 -10.00 -8.01 30.63
C GLY A 73 -11.05 -6.91 30.79
N ASN A 74 -10.63 -5.78 31.35
CA ASN A 74 -11.47 -4.58 31.51
C ASN A 74 -11.37 -3.71 30.25
N VAL A 75 -12.30 -3.93 29.32
CA VAL A 75 -12.39 -3.24 28.02
C VAL A 75 -12.55 -1.72 28.21
N ALA A 76 -13.30 -1.29 29.23
CA ALA A 76 -13.48 0.14 29.53
C ALA A 76 -12.18 0.83 29.95
N ALA A 77 -11.40 0.20 30.83
CA ALA A 77 -10.10 0.73 31.25
C ALA A 77 -9.06 0.69 30.11
N LEU A 78 -9.17 -0.29 29.20
CA LEU A 78 -8.36 -0.36 27.99
C LEU A 78 -8.67 0.79 27.03
N GLY A 79 -9.94 1.04 26.71
CA GLY A 79 -10.36 2.15 25.83
C GLY A 79 -10.03 3.54 26.38
N ASN A 80 -9.96 3.70 27.70
CA ASN A 80 -9.50 4.94 28.35
C ASN A 80 -7.98 5.13 28.29
N THR A 81 -7.21 4.10 27.94
CA THR A 81 -5.74 4.13 27.93
C THR A 81 -5.15 4.12 26.52
N ALA A 82 -5.88 3.55 25.55
CA ALA A 82 -5.44 3.34 24.19
C ALA A 82 -6.63 3.39 23.23
N ARG A 83 -6.34 3.71 21.96
CA ARG A 83 -7.25 3.43 20.85
C ARG A 83 -7.07 1.97 20.47
N VAL A 84 -8.13 1.15 20.49
CA VAL A 84 -8.05 -0.27 20.16
C VAL A 84 -8.96 -0.60 18.99
N VAL A 85 -8.38 -1.13 17.93
CA VAL A 85 -9.10 -1.75 16.82
C VAL A 85 -9.30 -3.22 17.16
N ALA A 86 -10.53 -3.63 17.40
CA ALA A 86 -10.88 -5.02 17.65
C ALA A 86 -10.84 -5.81 16.34
N LEU A 87 -9.99 -6.84 16.31
CA LEU A 87 -9.90 -7.83 15.23
C LEU A 87 -10.84 -9.02 15.47
N GLY A 88 -11.57 -9.06 16.58
CA GLY A 88 -12.58 -10.09 16.87
C GLY A 88 -12.77 -10.33 18.37
N GLY A 89 -13.78 -11.14 18.69
CA GLY A 89 -14.22 -11.36 20.06
C GLY A 89 -15.27 -10.34 20.51
N SER A 90 -15.41 -10.17 21.83
CA SER A 90 -16.44 -9.31 22.43
C SER A 90 -15.85 -8.10 23.14
N ILE A 91 -16.56 -6.99 23.02
CA ILE A 91 -16.35 -5.70 23.69
C ILE A 91 -16.90 -5.67 25.13
N GLU A 92 -17.53 -6.74 25.59
CA GLU A 92 -18.02 -6.86 26.97
C GLU A 92 -16.88 -7.12 27.96
N ASN A 93 -16.94 -6.47 29.13
CA ASN A 93 -15.96 -6.67 30.19
C ASN A 93 -15.86 -8.14 30.63
N GLY A 94 -14.64 -8.69 30.65
CA GLY A 94 -14.36 -10.07 31.01
C GLY A 94 -14.54 -11.09 29.88
N GLN A 95 -15.08 -10.70 28.73
CA GLN A 95 -15.10 -11.57 27.55
C GLN A 95 -13.77 -11.53 26.79
N PRO A 96 -13.44 -12.57 25.99
CA PRO A 96 -12.25 -12.55 25.15
C PRO A 96 -12.37 -11.50 24.03
N LEU A 97 -11.33 -10.67 23.92
CA LEU A 97 -11.10 -9.72 22.83
C LEU A 97 -9.79 -10.08 22.14
N MET A 98 -9.67 -9.81 20.85
CA MET A 98 -8.40 -9.64 20.15
C MET A 98 -8.42 -8.29 19.43
N GLY A 99 -7.34 -7.53 19.51
CA GLY A 99 -7.28 -6.21 18.89
C GLY A 99 -5.89 -5.58 18.88
N VAL A 100 -5.71 -4.61 17.99
CA VAL A 100 -4.50 -3.79 17.91
C VAL A 100 -4.73 -2.49 18.67
N ALA A 101 -3.96 -2.28 19.74
CA ALA A 101 -3.95 -1.05 20.50
C ALA A 101 -2.86 -0.09 20.00
N VAL A 102 -3.21 1.18 19.92
CA VAL A 102 -2.30 2.30 19.63
C VAL A 102 -2.35 3.26 20.81
N SER A 103 -1.18 3.51 21.42
CA SER A 103 -1.07 4.27 22.66
C SER A 103 0.24 5.05 22.79
N GLN A 104 0.16 6.26 23.33
CA GLN A 104 1.32 7.13 23.62
C GLN A 104 2.16 6.64 24.82
N SER A 105 1.86 5.49 25.40
CA SER A 105 2.63 4.88 26.49
C SER A 105 2.35 3.36 26.52
N PRO A 106 3.26 2.53 27.07
CA PRO A 106 3.03 1.09 27.21
C PRO A 106 1.77 0.78 28.02
N LEU A 107 1.01 -0.24 27.59
CA LEU A 107 -0.25 -0.61 28.24
C LEU A 107 -0.05 -1.11 29.69
N PRO A 108 -0.89 -0.68 30.66
CA PRO A 108 -0.82 -1.12 32.05
C PRO A 108 -1.03 -2.64 32.22
N SER A 109 -0.17 -3.30 32.99
CA SER A 109 -0.23 -4.74 33.25
C SER A 109 -1.46 -5.20 34.05
N ASN A 110 -2.25 -4.27 34.62
CA ASN A 110 -3.37 -4.54 35.51
C ASN A 110 -4.75 -4.51 34.83
N LEU A 111 -4.86 -4.34 33.51
CA LEU A 111 -6.17 -4.35 32.81
C LEU A 111 -6.73 -5.77 32.56
N GLY A 112 -5.98 -6.82 32.88
CA GLY A 112 -6.37 -8.23 32.74
C GLY A 112 -5.97 -8.88 31.41
N PHE A 113 -5.79 -8.08 30.35
CA PHE A 113 -5.39 -8.57 29.03
C PHE A 113 -3.93 -9.06 28.96
N SER A 114 -3.68 -9.94 28.00
CA SER A 114 -2.32 -10.21 27.53
C SER A 114 -1.92 -9.21 26.45
N TYR A 115 -0.68 -8.74 26.54
CA TYR A 115 -0.10 -7.82 25.58
C TYR A 115 1.11 -8.42 24.90
N ALA A 116 1.26 -8.06 23.63
CA ALA A 116 2.37 -8.38 22.79
C ALA A 116 2.76 -7.09 22.05
N ALA A 117 3.83 -6.44 22.52
CA ALA A 117 4.32 -5.21 21.91
C ALA A 117 4.78 -5.51 20.47
N ASP A 118 4.41 -4.61 19.58
CA ASP A 118 4.80 -4.68 18.18
C ASP A 118 6.30 -4.46 18.00
N SER A 119 6.84 -4.77 16.82
CA SER A 119 8.17 -4.33 16.41
C SER A 119 8.22 -4.05 14.92
N PRO A 120 9.09 -3.13 14.47
CA PRO A 120 9.14 -2.72 13.07
C PRO A 120 9.36 -3.92 12.16
N LEU A 121 8.45 -4.04 11.20
CA LEU A 121 8.56 -4.95 10.06
C LEU A 121 9.80 -4.57 9.26
N GLN A 122 10.64 -5.55 8.95
CA GLN A 122 11.79 -5.34 8.07
C GLN A 122 11.41 -5.67 6.63
N PHE A 123 11.78 -4.76 5.73
CA PHE A 123 11.60 -4.85 4.28
C PHE A 123 12.99 -4.91 3.66
N ASP A 124 13.16 -5.80 2.69
CA ASP A 124 14.45 -6.07 2.08
C ASP A 124 14.51 -5.45 0.68
N PHE A 125 15.25 -4.34 0.54
CA PHE A 125 15.43 -3.64 -0.73
C PHE A 125 16.88 -3.16 -0.88
N SER A 126 17.42 -3.26 -2.10
CA SER A 126 18.71 -2.67 -2.49
C SER A 126 18.59 -1.99 -3.85
N LYS A 127 19.09 -0.77 -3.97
CA LYS A 127 19.29 -0.05 -5.25
C LYS A 127 20.66 -0.40 -5.85
N ASP A 128 20.87 -0.13 -7.16
CA ASP A 128 22.15 0.34 -7.82
C ASP A 128 22.33 -0.05 -9.36
N GLN A 129 22.58 0.82 -10.42
CA GLN A 129 22.72 0.77 -11.97
C GLN A 129 24.04 0.53 -12.92
N ILE A 130 24.04 -0.40 -13.95
CA ILE A 130 24.90 -0.75 -15.19
C ILE A 130 24.64 -2.23 -15.69
N SER A 131 25.30 -2.82 -16.74
CA SER A 131 24.87 -2.97 -18.15
C SER A 131 25.18 -4.33 -18.84
N ASN A 132 24.21 -4.82 -19.62
CA ASN A 132 24.22 -5.71 -20.81
C ASN A 132 24.43 -7.25 -20.68
N PRO A 133 23.93 -8.08 -21.63
CA PRO A 133 22.78 -8.95 -21.34
C PRO A 133 23.11 -10.43 -21.14
N GLY A 134 22.35 -11.05 -20.22
CA GLY A 134 22.11 -12.50 -20.23
C GLY A 134 21.25 -12.94 -19.05
N ARG A 135 20.01 -13.40 -19.32
CA ARG A 135 19.03 -13.91 -18.32
C ARG A 135 18.61 -12.86 -17.27
N LEU A 136 17.46 -12.20 -17.45
CA LEU A 136 17.01 -11.10 -16.57
C LEU A 136 15.70 -11.37 -15.82
N SER A 137 14.75 -12.12 -16.38
CA SER A 137 13.51 -12.49 -15.70
C SER A 137 13.67 -13.76 -14.85
N GLY A 138 13.20 -13.74 -13.60
CA GLY A 138 13.29 -14.86 -12.65
C GLY A 138 12.77 -16.19 -13.20
N SER A 139 11.74 -16.11 -14.05
CA SER A 139 11.11 -17.22 -14.78
C SER A 139 12.08 -18.04 -15.62
N SER A 140 12.96 -17.38 -16.38
CA SER A 140 13.94 -18.03 -17.26
C SER A 140 15.04 -18.79 -16.51
N ILE A 141 15.38 -18.34 -15.29
CA ILE A 141 16.45 -18.95 -14.48
C ILE A 141 15.92 -20.20 -13.76
N ILE A 142 14.77 -20.12 -13.08
CA ILE A 142 14.17 -21.30 -12.41
C ILE A 142 13.57 -22.30 -13.40
N GLY A 143 13.34 -21.88 -14.66
CA GLY A 143 12.79 -22.72 -15.71
C GLY A 143 11.25 -22.77 -15.71
N SER A 144 10.57 -21.77 -15.16
CA SER A 144 9.09 -21.73 -15.16
C SER A 144 8.53 -21.51 -16.57
N ASP A 145 9.30 -20.84 -17.44
CA ASP A 145 9.10 -20.77 -18.89
C ASP A 145 8.94 -22.18 -19.51
N LYS A 146 9.87 -23.08 -19.21
CA LYS A 146 9.88 -24.47 -19.72
C LYS A 146 8.75 -25.31 -19.11
N VAL A 147 8.34 -25.02 -17.87
CA VAL A 147 7.18 -25.67 -17.24
C VAL A 147 5.90 -25.24 -17.94
N ALA A 148 5.74 -23.93 -18.18
CA ALA A 148 4.60 -23.36 -18.90
C ALA A 148 4.51 -23.92 -20.33
N ASP A 149 5.61 -23.89 -21.10
CA ASP A 149 5.66 -24.44 -22.46
C ASP A 149 5.37 -25.95 -22.51
N LYS A 150 5.92 -26.72 -21.56
CA LYS A 150 5.83 -28.19 -21.58
C LYS A 150 4.46 -28.72 -21.15
N TYR A 151 3.81 -28.06 -20.19
CA TYR A 151 2.54 -28.52 -19.60
C TYR A 151 1.35 -27.62 -19.94
N ASN A 152 1.56 -26.51 -20.66
CA ASN A 152 0.55 -25.50 -21.01
C ASN A 152 -0.17 -24.92 -19.77
N VAL A 153 0.62 -24.60 -18.73
CA VAL A 153 0.16 -24.01 -17.46
C VAL A 153 0.72 -22.61 -17.27
N THR A 154 -0.08 -21.70 -16.73
CA THR A 154 0.34 -20.30 -16.48
C THR A 154 -0.08 -19.78 -15.10
N GLY A 155 -0.66 -20.64 -14.26
CA GLY A 155 -1.36 -20.26 -13.03
C GLY A 155 -2.75 -19.67 -13.24
N ARG A 156 -3.29 -19.74 -14.46
CA ARG A 156 -4.67 -19.32 -14.75
C ARG A 156 -5.68 -20.12 -13.92
N GLY A 157 -6.43 -19.41 -13.09
CA GLY A 157 -7.41 -19.98 -12.16
C GLY A 157 -6.98 -19.89 -10.71
N VAL A 158 -5.69 -19.63 -10.46
CA VAL A 158 -5.12 -19.45 -9.12
C VAL A 158 -5.07 -17.95 -8.78
N THR A 159 -5.45 -17.61 -7.55
CA THR A 159 -5.31 -16.26 -6.97
C THR A 159 -4.27 -16.29 -5.85
N VAL A 160 -3.27 -15.42 -5.96
CA VAL A 160 -2.20 -15.22 -4.98
C VAL A 160 -2.45 -13.91 -4.24
N ALA A 161 -2.64 -13.98 -2.93
CA ALA A 161 -2.68 -12.82 -2.06
C ALA A 161 -1.25 -12.34 -1.76
N ILE A 162 -0.99 -11.07 -2.03
CA ILE A 162 0.29 -10.40 -1.72
C ILE A 162 0.05 -9.53 -0.50
N VAL A 163 0.49 -10.02 0.66
CA VAL A 163 0.34 -9.34 1.96
C VAL A 163 1.58 -8.50 2.19
N ASP A 164 1.51 -7.22 1.83
CA ASP A 164 2.69 -6.37 1.65
C ASP A 164 2.35 -4.87 1.81
N THR A 165 3.15 -3.96 1.27
CA THR A 165 2.97 -2.49 1.27
C THR A 165 1.84 -1.98 0.37
N GLY A 166 1.06 -2.88 -0.23
CA GLY A 166 0.09 -2.63 -1.30
C GLY A 166 0.63 -3.05 -2.67
N THR A 167 -0.11 -2.77 -3.74
CA THR A 167 0.32 -3.06 -5.12
C THR A 167 -0.19 -1.98 -6.05
N ASP A 168 0.69 -1.40 -6.87
CA ASP A 168 0.33 -0.48 -7.94
C ASP A 168 0.09 -1.26 -9.24
N PHE A 169 -1.18 -1.51 -9.56
CA PHE A 169 -1.55 -2.17 -10.82
C PHE A 169 -1.47 -1.24 -12.03
N SER A 170 -1.13 0.04 -11.86
CA SER A 170 -0.99 0.98 -12.97
C SER A 170 0.16 0.64 -13.92
N ASN A 171 1.13 -0.18 -13.50
CA ASN A 171 2.14 -0.71 -14.41
C ASN A 171 1.47 -1.65 -15.44
N PRO A 172 1.59 -1.40 -16.76
CA PRO A 172 0.94 -2.22 -17.78
C PRO A 172 1.25 -3.72 -17.69
N ASP A 173 2.45 -4.10 -17.24
CA ASP A 173 2.85 -5.50 -17.05
C ASP A 173 2.09 -6.22 -15.90
N LEU A 174 1.39 -5.45 -15.05
CA LEU A 174 0.58 -5.93 -13.93
C LEU A 174 -0.93 -5.73 -14.10
N LYS A 175 -1.40 -4.78 -14.93
CA LYS A 175 -2.83 -4.44 -15.08
C LYS A 175 -3.74 -5.65 -15.27
N HIS A 176 -3.30 -6.64 -16.05
CA HIS A 176 -4.07 -7.86 -16.34
C HIS A 176 -4.21 -8.79 -15.13
N ALA A 177 -3.30 -8.72 -14.14
CA ALA A 177 -3.18 -9.67 -13.06
C ALA A 177 -4.18 -9.42 -11.91
N LEU A 178 -4.74 -8.22 -11.79
CA LEU A 178 -5.68 -7.87 -10.71
C LEU A 178 -6.83 -8.89 -10.59
N ALA A 179 -7.02 -9.44 -9.40
CA ALA A 179 -8.16 -10.30 -9.05
C ALA A 179 -9.47 -9.51 -9.05
N ARG A 180 -10.54 -10.12 -9.56
CA ARG A 180 -11.86 -9.49 -9.74
C ARG A 180 -12.97 -10.48 -9.39
N ASP A 181 -14.09 -9.98 -8.87
CA ASP A 181 -15.27 -10.79 -8.56
C ASP A 181 -16.14 -11.08 -9.80
N GLU A 182 -17.25 -11.78 -9.61
CA GLU A 182 -18.21 -12.12 -10.68
C GLU A 182 -18.85 -10.90 -11.37
N ASN A 183 -18.84 -9.74 -10.72
CA ASN A 183 -19.32 -8.46 -11.26
C ASN A 183 -18.19 -7.63 -11.89
N GLY A 184 -16.97 -8.18 -11.96
CA GLY A 184 -15.77 -7.52 -12.45
C GLY A 184 -15.11 -6.58 -11.43
N ILE A 185 -15.65 -6.43 -10.21
CA ILE A 185 -15.15 -5.48 -9.21
C ILE A 185 -13.80 -5.99 -8.67
N PRO A 186 -12.76 -5.14 -8.56
CA PRO A 186 -11.48 -5.51 -7.95
C PRO A 186 -11.60 -6.16 -6.56
N ILE A 187 -10.89 -7.27 -6.35
CA ILE A 187 -10.76 -7.92 -5.04
C ILE A 187 -9.46 -7.42 -4.41
N MET A 188 -9.56 -6.37 -3.59
CA MET A 188 -8.43 -5.71 -2.95
C MET A 188 -8.77 -5.38 -1.49
N LEU A 189 -7.81 -5.57 -0.57
CA LEU A 189 -7.96 -5.25 0.85
C LEU A 189 -6.87 -4.29 1.31
N ASP A 190 -7.27 -3.19 1.94
CA ASP A 190 -6.40 -2.37 2.78
C ASP A 190 -6.81 -2.54 4.26
N ALA A 191 -6.03 -3.35 4.98
CA ALA A 191 -6.20 -3.58 6.41
C ALA A 191 -5.56 -2.45 7.25
N ASP A 192 -4.70 -1.63 6.64
CA ASP A 192 -4.03 -0.50 7.30
C ASP A 192 -4.85 0.80 7.30
N GLY A 193 -5.96 0.82 6.56
CA GLY A 193 -6.86 1.96 6.49
C GLY A 193 -6.35 3.14 5.66
N GLN A 194 -5.22 3.05 4.96
CA GLN A 194 -4.60 4.21 4.29
C GLN A 194 -5.36 4.68 3.04
N GLY A 195 -6.05 3.76 2.36
CA GLY A 195 -6.74 3.95 1.09
C GLY A 195 -8.13 4.58 1.17
N ILE A 196 -8.55 5.11 2.33
CA ILE A 196 -9.82 5.82 2.45
C ILE A 196 -9.72 7.17 1.74
N VAL A 197 -10.59 7.42 0.77
CA VAL A 197 -10.78 8.74 0.17
C VAL A 197 -12.14 9.26 0.61
N LEU A 198 -12.14 10.37 1.36
CA LEU A 198 -13.38 11.05 1.77
C LEU A 198 -13.83 12.02 0.68
N THR A 199 -15.11 11.96 0.35
CA THR A 199 -15.77 12.79 -0.67
C THR A 199 -17.00 13.48 -0.07
N ARG A 200 -16.86 13.96 1.17
CA ARG A 200 -17.93 14.52 2.00
C ARG A 200 -18.21 16.01 1.76
N ALA A 201 -17.44 16.67 0.88
CA ALA A 201 -17.72 18.06 0.52
C ALA A 201 -18.82 18.08 -0.55
N ALA A 202 -20.04 18.46 -0.18
CA ALA A 202 -21.21 18.39 -1.05
C ALA A 202 -21.52 19.75 -1.70
N TYR A 203 -21.75 19.76 -3.01
CA TYR A 203 -21.97 20.98 -3.79
C TYR A 203 -23.32 20.89 -4.51
N ILE A 204 -24.16 21.91 -4.32
CA ILE A 204 -25.50 21.95 -4.94
C ILE A 204 -25.49 22.71 -6.27
N ALA A 205 -26.03 22.09 -7.32
CA ALA A 205 -26.38 22.74 -8.56
C ALA A 205 -27.89 22.89 -8.68
N LYS A 206 -28.32 23.95 -9.39
CA LYS A 206 -29.71 24.12 -9.80
C LYS A 206 -29.80 24.03 -11.31
N THR A 207 -30.77 23.26 -11.78
CA THR A 207 -31.07 23.14 -13.21
C THR A 207 -32.43 23.73 -13.54
N ASP A 208 -32.59 24.21 -14.77
CA ASP A 208 -33.90 24.55 -15.32
C ASP A 208 -34.64 23.32 -15.87
N SER A 209 -35.87 23.52 -16.34
CA SER A 209 -36.70 22.45 -16.89
C SER A 209 -36.16 21.81 -18.18
N SER A 210 -35.13 22.37 -18.79
CA SER A 210 -34.41 21.80 -19.94
C SER A 210 -33.11 21.09 -19.54
N GLY A 211 -32.83 20.99 -18.24
CA GLY A 211 -31.60 20.39 -17.70
C GLY A 211 -30.38 21.28 -17.80
N ARG A 212 -30.54 22.60 -18.04
CA ARG A 212 -29.41 23.53 -18.06
C ARG A 212 -29.06 24.00 -16.66
N VAL A 213 -27.77 24.08 -16.31
CA VAL A 213 -27.34 24.73 -15.07
C VAL A 213 -27.73 26.21 -15.09
N VAL A 214 -28.29 26.69 -13.98
CA VAL A 214 -28.71 28.09 -13.80
C VAL A 214 -28.30 28.56 -12.41
N ASP A 215 -28.23 29.88 -12.24
CA ASP A 215 -27.95 30.46 -10.93
C ASP A 215 -28.98 30.00 -9.88
N GLY A 216 -28.45 29.41 -8.82
CA GLY A 216 -29.16 29.01 -7.62
C GLY A 216 -29.81 30.18 -6.88
N GLY A 217 -29.12 31.33 -6.88
CA GLY A 217 -29.20 32.32 -5.81
C GLY A 217 -28.46 31.87 -4.53
N TYR A 218 -27.53 30.92 -4.64
CA TYR A 218 -26.75 30.40 -3.52
C TYR A 218 -25.61 31.36 -3.14
N THR A 219 -25.37 31.46 -1.85
CA THR A 219 -24.39 32.34 -1.19
C THR A 219 -23.99 31.70 0.15
N GLU A 220 -22.88 32.14 0.72
CA GLU A 220 -22.39 31.72 2.06
C GLU A 220 -23.48 31.74 3.16
N GLY A 221 -24.47 32.66 3.06
CA GLY A 221 -25.50 32.87 4.08
C GLY A 221 -26.81 32.10 3.87
N ASN A 222 -26.96 31.30 2.80
CA ASN A 222 -28.24 30.64 2.48
C ASN A 222 -28.13 29.21 1.93
N LEU A 223 -27.00 28.52 2.15
CA LEU A 223 -26.85 27.12 1.78
C LEU A 223 -27.77 26.19 2.59
N PRO A 224 -28.30 25.11 1.97
CA PRO A 224 -29.01 24.06 2.71
C PRO A 224 -28.12 23.34 3.73
N GLU A 225 -28.74 22.68 4.70
CA GLU A 225 -28.02 21.83 5.65
C GLU A 225 -27.28 20.69 4.93
N ASN A 226 -26.07 20.37 5.41
CA ASN A 226 -25.15 19.37 4.83
C ASN A 226 -24.63 19.69 3.41
N ILE A 227 -24.76 20.94 2.94
CA ILE A 227 -24.11 21.42 1.71
C ILE A 227 -22.91 22.30 2.07
N THR A 228 -21.75 21.99 1.48
CA THR A 228 -20.49 22.72 1.66
C THR A 228 -20.45 24.01 0.84
N SER A 229 -20.87 23.93 -0.43
CA SER A 229 -20.82 25.05 -1.37
C SER A 229 -21.75 24.77 -2.57
N TRP A 230 -21.59 25.47 -3.70
CA TRP A 230 -22.51 25.40 -4.84
C TRP A 230 -21.80 25.35 -6.20
N VAL A 231 -22.57 25.03 -7.23
CA VAL A 231 -22.17 25.15 -8.64
C VAL A 231 -22.67 26.51 -9.18
N TYR A 232 -21.84 27.19 -9.95
CA TYR A 232 -22.21 28.44 -10.63
C TYR A 232 -21.78 28.45 -12.10
N VAL A 233 -22.27 29.44 -12.84
CA VAL A 233 -21.93 29.67 -14.25
C VAL A 233 -21.26 31.04 -14.35
N ASN A 234 -20.08 31.14 -14.97
CA ASN A 234 -19.39 32.42 -15.16
C ASN A 234 -19.98 33.24 -16.34
N GLU A 235 -19.48 34.46 -16.54
CA GLU A 235 -19.94 35.35 -17.62
C GLU A 235 -19.78 34.76 -19.03
N ASN A 236 -18.84 33.83 -19.23
CA ASN A 236 -18.57 33.15 -20.49
C ASN A 236 -19.42 31.88 -20.70
N GLY A 237 -20.20 31.45 -19.70
CA GLY A 237 -21.03 30.24 -19.74
C GLY A 237 -20.36 28.97 -19.20
N THR A 238 -19.09 29.02 -18.80
CA THR A 238 -18.38 27.89 -18.17
C THR A 238 -18.98 27.59 -16.80
N VAL A 239 -19.13 26.31 -16.48
CA VAL A 239 -19.76 25.79 -15.26
C VAL A 239 -18.67 25.38 -14.26
N PHE A 240 -18.73 25.96 -13.06
CA PHE A 240 -17.74 25.77 -12.01
C PHE A 240 -18.34 25.18 -10.74
N LEU A 241 -17.58 24.28 -10.13
CA LEU A 241 -17.72 23.83 -8.75
C LEU A 241 -16.99 24.85 -7.85
N HIS A 242 -17.69 25.54 -6.95
CA HIS A 242 -17.11 26.63 -6.15
C HIS A 242 -16.28 26.13 -4.96
N THR A 243 -15.21 25.37 -5.25
CA THR A 243 -14.32 24.71 -4.29
C THR A 243 -13.43 25.66 -3.50
N SER A 244 -13.24 26.89 -3.97
CA SER A 244 -12.56 27.95 -3.19
C SER A 244 -13.36 28.41 -1.95
N TYR A 245 -14.62 27.96 -1.82
CA TYR A 245 -15.44 28.13 -0.62
C TYR A 245 -15.74 26.79 0.08
N GLY A 246 -15.65 26.81 1.41
CA GLY A 246 -15.95 25.67 2.28
C GLY A 246 -14.75 24.80 2.66
N ASP A 247 -14.89 24.06 3.76
CA ASP A 247 -13.90 23.04 4.15
C ASP A 247 -14.10 21.76 3.31
N ILE A 248 -13.00 21.14 2.89
CA ILE A 248 -12.97 19.84 2.20
C ILE A 248 -12.43 18.78 3.18
N PRO A 249 -13.30 17.94 3.79
CA PRO A 249 -12.86 16.90 4.74
C PRO A 249 -11.99 15.87 4.01
N THR A 250 -10.69 15.86 4.31
CA THR A 250 -9.70 15.01 3.65
C THR A 250 -9.14 14.00 4.64
N TYR A 251 -9.04 12.74 4.23
CA TYR A 251 -8.46 11.70 5.06
C TYR A 251 -6.93 11.82 5.13
N ASN A 252 -6.38 11.61 6.33
CA ASN A 252 -4.96 11.78 6.59
C ASN A 252 -4.25 10.43 6.71
N SER A 253 -3.63 9.99 5.61
CA SER A 253 -2.87 8.73 5.53
C SER A 253 -1.64 8.65 6.44
N LEU A 254 -1.23 9.76 7.08
CA LEU A 254 -0.14 9.84 8.08
C LEU A 254 -0.62 9.67 9.54
N TYR A 255 -1.92 9.61 9.79
CA TYR A 255 -2.43 9.34 11.13
C TYR A 255 -2.09 7.88 11.54
N PRO A 256 -1.63 7.61 12.78
CA PRO A 256 -1.70 8.42 14.01
C PRO A 256 -0.49 9.33 14.28
N PHE A 257 0.48 9.40 13.37
CA PHE A 257 1.77 10.05 13.65
C PHE A 257 1.74 11.57 13.47
N PHE A 258 0.87 12.08 12.61
CA PHE A 258 0.70 13.51 12.38
C PHE A 258 -0.78 13.90 12.30
N GLY A 259 -1.12 15.06 12.88
CA GLY A 259 -2.44 15.68 12.79
C GLY A 259 -3.60 14.82 13.31
N THR A 260 -4.80 15.04 12.77
CA THR A 260 -6.02 14.25 13.02
C THR A 260 -6.31 13.31 11.85
N PRO A 261 -7.11 12.23 12.00
CA PRO A 261 -7.44 11.30 10.92
C PRO A 261 -8.19 11.96 9.76
N ILE A 262 -8.93 13.03 10.05
CA ILE A 262 -9.56 13.90 9.07
C ILE A 262 -8.97 15.29 9.26
N VAL A 263 -8.52 15.92 8.18
CA VAL A 263 -8.11 17.32 8.13
C VAL A 263 -9.10 18.13 7.31
N LYS A 264 -9.20 19.44 7.62
CA LYS A 264 -10.02 20.39 6.87
C LYS A 264 -9.14 21.03 5.80
N ALA A 265 -9.16 20.45 4.60
CA ALA A 265 -8.46 21.04 3.47
C ALA A 265 -9.26 22.24 2.93
N THR A 266 -8.56 23.14 2.25
CA THR A 266 -9.15 24.29 1.53
C THR A 266 -8.53 24.37 0.14
N ALA A 267 -9.31 24.79 -0.85
CA ALA A 267 -8.81 25.08 -2.19
C ALA A 267 -8.75 26.60 -2.45
N ARG A 268 -7.94 27.02 -3.42
CA ARG A 268 -7.78 28.43 -3.82
C ARG A 268 -8.30 28.76 -5.21
N VAL A 269 -8.81 27.75 -5.92
CA VAL A 269 -9.41 27.86 -7.25
C VAL A 269 -10.72 27.06 -7.27
N ASP A 270 -11.54 27.33 -8.28
CA ASP A 270 -12.78 26.64 -8.57
C ASP A 270 -12.56 25.68 -9.73
N TRP A 271 -13.05 24.44 -9.61
CA TRP A 271 -12.90 23.42 -10.65
C TRP A 271 -13.97 23.54 -11.72
N ILE A 272 -13.58 23.40 -12.99
CA ILE A 272 -14.51 23.33 -14.11
C ILE A 272 -15.18 21.95 -14.08
N ILE A 273 -16.50 21.95 -14.29
CA ILE A 273 -17.31 20.74 -14.50
C ILE A 273 -18.14 20.81 -15.79
N GLY A 274 -17.94 21.84 -16.62
CA GLY A 274 -18.63 21.99 -17.89
C GLY A 274 -18.24 23.25 -18.66
N HIS A 275 -18.20 23.15 -20.00
CA HIS A 275 -17.87 24.27 -20.87
C HIS A 275 -19.09 25.14 -21.24
N SER A 276 -20.31 24.65 -21.04
CA SER A 276 -21.53 25.45 -21.19
C SER A 276 -22.61 25.02 -20.20
N PRO A 277 -23.67 25.81 -19.95
CA PRO A 277 -24.73 25.41 -19.03
C PRO A 277 -25.53 24.19 -19.51
N SER A 278 -25.32 23.73 -20.75
CA SER A 278 -25.91 22.54 -21.36
C SER A 278 -24.89 21.41 -21.63
N ASP A 279 -23.62 21.63 -21.32
CA ASP A 279 -22.51 20.73 -21.61
C ASP A 279 -21.59 20.69 -20.40
N TYR A 280 -21.93 19.79 -19.48
CA TYR A 280 -21.37 19.67 -18.13
C TYR A 280 -21.56 18.24 -17.60
N ILE A 281 -20.73 17.85 -16.63
CA ILE A 281 -20.81 16.58 -15.91
C ILE A 281 -22.13 16.55 -15.14
N HIS A 282 -23.02 15.62 -15.46
CA HIS A 282 -24.37 15.61 -14.91
C HIS A 282 -24.53 14.71 -13.67
N SER A 283 -24.81 15.32 -12.51
CA SER A 283 -25.41 14.64 -11.34
C SER A 283 -26.93 14.50 -11.51
N ALA A 284 -27.50 13.33 -11.21
CA ALA A 284 -28.94 13.11 -11.27
C ALA A 284 -29.72 13.72 -10.10
N SER A 285 -29.11 13.86 -8.92
CA SER A 285 -29.70 14.60 -7.79
C SER A 285 -29.46 16.12 -7.86
N GLY A 286 -28.50 16.57 -8.67
CA GLY A 286 -27.97 17.93 -8.64
C GLY A 286 -26.98 18.16 -7.50
N ILE A 287 -26.52 17.11 -6.81
CA ILE A 287 -25.51 17.15 -5.75
C ILE A 287 -24.23 16.49 -6.24
N TYR A 288 -23.12 17.21 -6.11
CA TYR A 288 -21.78 16.74 -6.46
C TYR A 288 -21.00 16.52 -5.18
N HIS A 289 -20.31 15.38 -5.09
CA HIS A 289 -19.42 15.07 -3.98
C HIS A 289 -17.98 15.32 -4.41
N PHE A 290 -17.24 16.11 -3.64
CA PHE A 290 -15.84 16.43 -3.91
C PHE A 290 -14.96 15.91 -2.76
N GLY A 291 -13.76 15.49 -3.11
CA GLY A 291 -12.75 15.03 -2.18
C GLY A 291 -11.34 15.23 -2.72
N VAL A 292 -10.36 14.82 -1.91
CA VAL A 292 -8.95 14.82 -2.29
C VAL A 292 -8.35 13.48 -1.88
N ILE A 293 -7.75 12.79 -2.83
CA ILE A 293 -6.86 11.66 -2.57
C ILE A 293 -5.58 12.24 -1.98
N TYR A 294 -5.18 11.81 -0.78
CA TYR A 294 -3.93 12.21 -0.13
C TYR A 294 -3.12 10.99 0.32
N GLN A 295 -2.28 10.50 -0.58
CA GLN A 295 -1.50 9.27 -0.42
C GLN A 295 -0.07 9.57 -0.02
N THR A 296 0.41 8.85 1.00
CA THR A 296 1.83 8.87 1.40
C THR A 296 2.59 7.78 0.64
N GLN A 297 3.59 8.16 -0.15
CA GLN A 297 4.48 7.26 -0.91
C GLN A 297 5.94 7.44 -0.47
N GLN A 298 6.71 6.36 -0.45
CA GLN A 298 8.14 6.34 -0.15
C GLN A 298 8.93 6.17 -1.45
N GLN A 299 9.75 7.16 -1.76
CA GLN A 299 10.56 7.18 -2.98
C GLN A 299 11.98 7.62 -2.58
N PHE A 300 13.00 6.87 -3.02
CA PHE A 300 14.41 7.21 -2.79
C PHE A 300 14.82 7.42 -1.30
N GLY A 301 14.15 6.77 -0.36
CA GLY A 301 14.43 6.92 1.07
C GLY A 301 13.91 8.24 1.67
N THR A 302 13.04 8.96 0.95
CA THR A 302 12.26 10.07 1.47
C THR A 302 10.76 9.83 1.26
N ILE A 303 9.95 10.67 1.90
CA ILE A 303 8.49 10.63 1.76
C ILE A 303 8.08 11.65 0.69
N THR A 304 7.14 11.21 -0.13
CA THR A 304 6.48 11.97 -1.21
C THR A 304 4.97 11.82 -1.09
N PHE A 305 4.22 12.73 -1.69
CA PHE A 305 2.76 12.73 -1.63
C PHE A 305 2.08 12.67 -3.00
N GLY A 306 1.16 11.72 -3.16
CA GLY A 306 0.19 11.74 -4.24
C GLY A 306 -1.03 12.56 -3.80
N LEU A 307 -1.29 13.69 -4.48
CA LEU A 307 -2.48 14.51 -4.25
C LEU A 307 -3.31 14.59 -5.53
N VAL A 308 -4.56 14.12 -5.50
CA VAL A 308 -5.46 14.12 -6.67
C VAL A 308 -6.85 14.62 -6.25
N PRO A 309 -7.35 15.75 -6.78
CA PRO A 309 -8.74 16.18 -6.61
C PRO A 309 -9.68 15.15 -7.22
N VAL A 310 -10.87 14.95 -6.65
CA VAL A 310 -11.81 13.96 -7.19
C VAL A 310 -13.26 14.41 -7.04
N LEU A 311 -14.02 14.25 -8.12
CA LEU A 311 -15.45 14.48 -8.20
C LEU A 311 -16.18 13.13 -8.22
N VAL A 312 -17.29 13.01 -7.50
CA VAL A 312 -18.12 11.81 -7.42
C VAL A 312 -19.57 12.20 -7.71
N VAL A 313 -20.19 11.51 -8.68
CA VAL A 313 -21.54 11.82 -9.17
C VAL A 313 -22.44 10.59 -9.30
N ASP A 314 -23.73 10.83 -9.08
CA ASP A 314 -24.82 9.88 -9.24
C ASP A 314 -25.38 9.93 -10.66
N SER A 315 -24.60 9.43 -11.62
CA SER A 315 -24.84 9.65 -13.07
C SER A 315 -26.16 9.08 -13.61
N LYS A 316 -26.82 8.18 -12.86
CA LYS A 316 -28.03 7.45 -13.30
C LYS A 316 -29.24 7.61 -12.37
N LYS A 317 -29.04 7.58 -11.06
CA LYS A 317 -30.13 7.51 -10.07
C LYS A 317 -29.84 8.49 -8.93
N PRO A 318 -30.74 9.46 -8.67
CA PRO A 318 -30.57 10.43 -7.59
C PRO A 318 -30.23 9.78 -6.24
N GLY A 319 -29.14 10.22 -5.63
CA GLY A 319 -28.66 9.73 -4.32
C GLY A 319 -28.07 8.31 -4.35
N VAL A 320 -27.67 7.79 -5.53
CA VAL A 320 -26.89 6.57 -5.66
C VAL A 320 -25.68 6.85 -6.55
N TYR A 321 -24.57 7.18 -5.90
CA TYR A 321 -23.32 7.55 -6.55
C TYR A 321 -22.66 6.33 -7.21
N ASP A 322 -22.27 6.47 -8.48
CA ASP A 322 -21.77 5.36 -9.31
C ASP A 322 -20.59 5.73 -10.21
N THR A 323 -20.11 6.98 -10.14
CA THR A 323 -19.08 7.51 -11.04
C THR A 323 -18.08 8.34 -10.26
N ILE A 324 -16.79 8.05 -10.44
CA ILE A 324 -15.68 8.77 -9.82
C ILE A 324 -14.87 9.40 -10.96
N ILE A 325 -14.58 10.69 -10.88
CA ILE A 325 -13.84 11.45 -11.90
C ILE A 325 -12.64 12.10 -11.20
N PRO A 326 -11.46 11.47 -11.29
CA PRO A 326 -10.22 11.96 -10.67
C PRO A 326 -9.55 12.99 -11.58
N ASP A 327 -9.14 14.14 -11.05
CA ASP A 327 -8.36 15.13 -11.79
C ASP A 327 -6.88 14.72 -11.83
N MET A 328 -6.60 13.79 -12.76
CA MET A 328 -5.29 13.17 -12.93
C MET A 328 -4.28 14.14 -13.53
N TYR A 329 -4.75 15.10 -14.32
CA TYR A 329 -3.92 16.18 -14.87
C TYR A 329 -3.34 17.06 -13.77
N SER A 330 -4.20 17.60 -12.89
CA SER A 330 -3.77 18.38 -11.73
C SER A 330 -2.99 17.51 -10.74
N GLY A 331 -3.31 16.21 -10.64
CA GLY A 331 -2.52 15.23 -9.90
C GLY A 331 -1.06 15.17 -10.35
N TRP A 332 -0.84 15.08 -11.67
CA TRP A 332 0.49 15.12 -12.28
C TRP A 332 1.21 16.46 -12.03
N TYR A 333 0.51 17.59 -12.12
CA TYR A 333 1.04 18.90 -11.75
C TYR A 333 1.51 18.95 -10.29
N PHE A 334 0.68 18.49 -9.34
CA PHE A 334 1.05 18.48 -7.93
C PHE A 334 2.27 17.58 -7.67
N TYR A 335 2.30 16.38 -8.24
CA TYR A 335 3.43 15.45 -8.11
C TYR A 335 4.74 16.01 -8.70
N THR A 336 4.70 16.55 -9.92
CA THR A 336 5.89 17.09 -10.59
C THR A 336 6.47 18.31 -9.87
N GLN A 337 5.64 19.31 -9.60
CA GLN A 337 6.07 20.58 -8.98
C GLN A 337 6.39 20.48 -7.48
N SER A 338 5.80 19.51 -6.77
CA SER A 338 5.97 19.39 -5.31
C SER A 338 6.96 18.31 -4.91
N GLU A 339 6.90 17.16 -5.59
CA GLU A 339 7.60 15.95 -5.15
C GLU A 339 8.81 15.66 -6.05
N LEU A 340 8.64 15.54 -7.38
CA LEU A 340 9.77 15.31 -8.30
C LEU A 340 10.81 16.44 -8.23
N ALA A 341 10.37 17.70 -8.17
CA ALA A 341 11.23 18.87 -8.00
C ALA A 341 12.08 18.86 -6.71
N ARG A 342 11.72 18.02 -5.73
CA ARG A 342 12.45 17.80 -4.48
C ARG A 342 13.42 16.62 -4.54
N LEU A 343 13.27 15.73 -5.52
CA LEU A 343 14.05 14.51 -5.69
C LEU A 343 15.20 14.65 -6.68
N VAL A 344 15.07 15.56 -7.65
CA VAL A 344 16.14 15.84 -8.64
C VAL A 344 17.20 16.80 -8.11
N THR A 345 18.43 16.68 -8.65
CA THR A 345 19.55 17.54 -8.22
C THR A 345 19.50 18.91 -8.88
N ASN A 346 18.90 19.01 -10.08
CA ASN A 346 18.77 20.26 -10.82
C ASN A 346 17.36 20.36 -11.43
N GLN A 347 16.60 21.40 -11.04
CA GLN A 347 15.21 21.56 -11.46
C GLN A 347 15.05 21.66 -12.99
N SER A 348 16.04 22.20 -13.71
CA SER A 348 16.00 22.32 -15.17
C SER A 348 16.01 20.97 -15.91
N GLU A 349 16.34 19.87 -15.22
CA GLU A 349 16.25 18.51 -15.78
C GLU A 349 14.79 18.08 -15.96
N ILE A 350 13.86 18.56 -15.12
CA ILE A 350 12.43 18.19 -15.13
C ILE A 350 11.47 19.33 -15.48
N GLU A 351 11.97 20.54 -15.77
CA GLU A 351 11.13 21.67 -16.19
C GLU A 351 10.25 21.33 -17.41
N HIS A 352 10.70 20.40 -18.25
CA HIS A 352 9.95 19.89 -19.40
C HIS A 352 8.76 18.98 -19.04
N LEU A 353 8.65 18.50 -17.79
CA LEU A 353 7.51 17.71 -17.28
C LEU A 353 6.45 18.61 -16.63
N PHE A 354 6.76 19.87 -16.35
CA PHE A 354 5.84 20.81 -15.71
C PHE A 354 4.75 21.25 -16.70
N VAL A 355 3.50 21.05 -16.29
CA VAL A 355 2.30 21.52 -16.99
C VAL A 355 1.59 22.57 -16.16
N GLU A 356 0.88 23.51 -16.78
CA GLU A 356 -0.08 24.35 -16.06
C GLU A 356 -1.37 23.55 -15.86
N PRO A 357 -1.88 23.39 -14.62
CA PRO A 357 -3.04 22.55 -14.33
C PRO A 357 -4.32 23.06 -15.03
N SER A 358 -5.14 22.13 -15.54
CA SER A 358 -6.44 22.48 -16.15
C SER A 358 -7.50 22.85 -15.12
N PHE A 359 -7.47 22.22 -13.94
CA PHE A 359 -8.54 22.26 -12.93
C PHE A 359 -9.91 21.91 -13.53
N ASP A 360 -9.96 20.95 -14.46
CA ASP A 360 -11.13 20.69 -15.30
C ASP A 360 -11.47 19.20 -15.37
N PHE A 361 -12.45 18.78 -14.57
CA PHE A 361 -12.90 17.38 -14.53
C PHE A 361 -13.51 16.89 -15.86
N THR A 362 -13.71 17.76 -16.86
CA THR A 362 -14.27 17.37 -18.17
C THR A 362 -13.22 16.77 -19.11
N ASP A 363 -11.91 16.93 -18.83
CA ASP A 363 -10.82 16.34 -19.62
C ASP A 363 -10.35 14.96 -19.11
N ASP A 364 -10.74 14.58 -17.88
CA ASP A 364 -10.43 13.29 -17.25
C ASP A 364 -11.37 12.13 -17.64
N VAL A 365 -10.91 10.90 -17.36
CA VAL A 365 -11.65 9.66 -17.62
C VAL A 365 -12.53 9.27 -16.41
N PRO A 366 -13.87 9.18 -16.57
CA PRO A 366 -14.74 8.69 -15.50
C PRO A 366 -14.56 7.20 -15.23
N ILE A 367 -14.44 6.85 -13.96
CA ILE A 367 -14.25 5.49 -13.43
C ILE A 367 -15.58 4.94 -12.90
N LYS A 368 -15.91 3.69 -13.23
CA LYS A 368 -17.00 2.93 -12.62
C LYS A 368 -16.52 1.54 -12.18
N LEU A 369 -16.90 1.13 -10.98
CA LEU A 369 -16.53 -0.20 -10.46
C LEU A 369 -17.10 -1.32 -11.33
N GLY A 370 -16.23 -2.25 -11.74
CA GLY A 370 -16.58 -3.40 -12.57
C GLY A 370 -16.39 -3.19 -14.08
N ASP A 371 -15.99 -1.99 -14.53
CA ASP A 371 -15.78 -1.71 -15.97
C ASP A 371 -14.41 -2.13 -16.51
N GLY A 372 -13.46 -2.46 -15.62
CA GLY A 372 -12.10 -2.89 -15.98
C GLY A 372 -11.06 -1.78 -16.06
N ASN A 373 -11.46 -0.51 -15.92
CA ASN A 373 -10.62 0.68 -16.11
C ASN A 373 -10.31 1.42 -14.80
N GLU A 374 -10.45 0.78 -13.63
CA GLU A 374 -10.35 1.39 -12.30
C GLU A 374 -8.95 1.92 -11.92
N PHE A 375 -8.02 1.99 -12.87
CA PHE A 375 -6.63 2.42 -12.67
C PHE A 375 -6.52 3.95 -12.79
N LEU A 376 -6.04 4.59 -11.73
CA LEU A 376 -5.86 6.05 -11.66
C LEU A 376 -4.53 6.45 -12.31
N THR A 377 -4.49 6.45 -13.64
CA THR A 377 -3.27 6.68 -14.43
C THR A 377 -3.30 7.93 -15.28
N TYR A 378 -2.17 8.65 -15.32
CA TYR A 378 -1.91 9.72 -16.27
C TYR A 378 -0.72 9.35 -17.18
N ASP A 379 -0.89 9.52 -18.49
CA ASP A 379 0.13 9.36 -19.53
C ASP A 379 0.35 10.74 -20.16
N TYR A 380 1.42 11.40 -19.74
CA TYR A 380 1.73 12.79 -20.07
C TYR A 380 2.25 12.92 -21.50
N ASN A 381 3.21 12.05 -21.87
CA ASN A 381 3.88 12.11 -23.16
C ASN A 381 3.13 11.33 -24.27
N LYS A 382 2.11 10.55 -23.91
CA LYS A 382 1.25 9.74 -24.80
C LYS A 382 2.01 8.58 -25.45
N ASP A 383 2.98 8.01 -24.73
CA ASP A 383 3.74 6.83 -25.18
C ASP A 383 3.01 5.50 -24.92
N GLY A 384 1.90 5.52 -24.18
CA GLY A 384 1.10 4.34 -23.81
C GLY A 384 1.50 3.72 -22.46
N PHE A 385 2.55 4.23 -21.82
CA PHE A 385 3.02 3.83 -20.50
C PHE A 385 2.77 4.98 -19.50
N PRO A 386 1.95 4.79 -18.44
CA PRO A 386 1.65 5.84 -17.48
C PRO A 386 2.88 6.49 -16.85
N ASP A 387 2.90 7.82 -16.83
CA ASP A 387 3.91 8.65 -16.15
C ASP A 387 3.62 8.81 -14.65
N PHE A 388 2.35 8.67 -14.27
CA PHE A 388 1.87 8.83 -12.91
C PHE A 388 0.67 7.93 -12.59
N SER A 389 0.62 7.49 -11.33
CA SER A 389 -0.40 6.65 -10.72
C SER A 389 -0.78 7.19 -9.35
N ALA A 390 -2.09 7.25 -9.11
CA ALA A 390 -2.69 7.36 -7.77
C ALA A 390 -3.30 6.02 -7.31
N GLY A 391 -2.88 4.90 -7.88
CA GLY A 391 -3.32 3.54 -7.54
C GLY A 391 -4.55 3.07 -8.31
N THR A 392 -5.38 2.24 -7.68
CA THR A 392 -6.53 1.57 -8.30
C THR A 392 -7.76 1.69 -7.40
N VAL A 393 -8.86 2.17 -7.96
CA VAL A 393 -10.15 2.33 -7.27
C VAL A 393 -10.78 0.96 -7.01
N GLY A 394 -11.48 0.84 -5.89
CA GLY A 394 -12.30 -0.32 -5.56
C GLY A 394 -11.79 -1.16 -4.38
N ALA A 395 -10.83 -0.64 -3.61
CA ALA A 395 -10.35 -1.35 -2.42
C ALA A 395 -11.42 -1.39 -1.33
N ARG A 396 -11.53 -2.54 -0.65
CA ARG A 396 -12.18 -2.60 0.67
C ARG A 396 -11.16 -2.17 1.71
N VAL A 397 -11.56 -1.26 2.58
CA VAL A 397 -10.63 -0.60 3.51
C VAL A 397 -11.17 -0.74 4.94
N VAL A 398 -10.31 -1.08 5.90
CA VAL A 398 -10.71 -1.19 7.31
C VAL A 398 -10.70 0.20 7.96
N ASP A 399 -11.83 0.66 8.51
CA ASP A 399 -11.94 1.99 9.13
C ASP A 399 -11.41 2.00 10.58
N LEU A 400 -10.09 1.88 10.73
CA LEU A 400 -9.38 1.87 12.02
C LEU A 400 -9.72 3.10 12.90
N TRP A 401 -9.97 4.24 12.27
CA TRP A 401 -10.04 5.56 12.92
C TRP A 401 -11.45 6.15 12.99
N GLN A 402 -12.48 5.42 12.54
CA GLN A 402 -13.87 5.89 12.44
C GLN A 402 -14.03 7.13 11.53
N ALA A 403 -13.17 7.25 10.51
CA ALA A 403 -13.16 8.38 9.58
C ALA A 403 -14.47 8.52 8.79
N THR A 404 -15.22 7.42 8.63
CA THR A 404 -16.52 7.43 7.94
C THR A 404 -17.71 7.79 8.86
N SER A 405 -17.49 7.83 10.19
CA SER A 405 -18.38 8.26 11.30
C SER A 405 -19.82 7.70 11.42
N ASN A 406 -20.49 7.42 10.31
CA ASN A 406 -21.89 7.00 10.23
C ASN A 406 -22.06 5.47 10.23
N LYS A 407 -20.95 4.71 10.30
CA LYS A 407 -20.92 3.24 10.20
C LYS A 407 -20.23 2.64 11.42
N THR A 408 -19.02 3.09 11.69
CA THR A 408 -18.14 2.53 12.71
C THR A 408 -18.43 3.07 14.13
N SER A 409 -19.18 2.32 14.94
CA SER A 409 -19.62 2.75 16.29
C SER A 409 -18.54 2.52 17.38
N PRO A 410 -18.27 3.48 18.28
CA PRO A 410 -17.40 3.25 19.43
C PRO A 410 -18.12 2.36 20.46
N ALA A 411 -17.45 1.29 20.90
CA ALA A 411 -18.04 0.34 21.83
C ALA A 411 -17.92 0.80 23.29
N VAL A 412 -16.74 1.32 23.66
CA VAL A 412 -16.45 1.88 24.99
C VAL A 412 -15.36 2.95 24.87
N GLY A 413 -15.63 4.18 25.32
CA GLY A 413 -14.68 5.32 25.27
C GLY A 413 -15.40 6.68 25.24
N GLU A 414 -14.66 7.78 25.09
CA GLU A 414 -15.25 9.11 24.85
C GLU A 414 -15.92 9.18 23.45
N GLU A 415 -17.15 9.70 23.39
CA GLU A 415 -17.91 9.86 22.13
C GLU A 415 -17.27 10.86 21.14
N THR A 416 -16.34 11.70 21.62
CA THR A 416 -15.77 12.85 20.88
C THR A 416 -14.24 12.83 20.77
N GLY A 417 -13.59 11.69 21.05
CA GLY A 417 -12.13 11.55 21.02
C GLY A 417 -11.67 10.29 20.30
N TYR A 418 -10.47 10.35 19.69
CA TYR A 418 -9.85 9.22 18.97
C TYR A 418 -9.30 8.09 19.88
N GLY A 419 -9.82 7.96 21.10
CA GLY A 419 -9.56 6.85 22.01
C GLY A 419 -10.59 5.72 21.86
N GLY A 420 -10.71 4.88 22.87
CA GLY A 420 -11.76 3.86 22.96
C GLY A 420 -11.45 2.54 22.25
N VAL A 421 -12.30 1.55 22.51
CA VAL A 421 -12.30 0.26 21.79
C VAL A 421 -13.36 0.30 20.69
N VAL A 422 -12.97 -0.10 19.49
CA VAL A 422 -13.77 0.01 18.26
C VAL A 422 -13.74 -1.31 17.52
N VAL A 423 -14.89 -1.82 17.10
CA VAL A 423 -14.98 -2.87 16.08
C VAL A 423 -14.93 -2.14 14.75
N ALA A 424 -13.82 -2.25 14.01
CA ALA A 424 -13.67 -1.55 12.74
C ALA A 424 -14.47 -2.23 11.64
N ASP A 425 -15.18 -1.44 10.84
CA ASP A 425 -15.92 -1.94 9.69
C ASP A 425 -14.99 -2.15 8.50
N LEU A 426 -15.22 -3.23 7.76
CA LEU A 426 -14.67 -3.39 6.41
C LEU A 426 -15.54 -2.60 5.43
N LEU A 427 -15.06 -1.43 5.01
CA LEU A 427 -15.78 -0.54 4.12
C LEU A 427 -16.00 -1.17 2.74
N LYS A 428 -17.13 -0.83 2.12
CA LYS A 428 -17.40 -1.14 0.72
C LYS A 428 -16.43 -0.39 -0.22
N PRO A 429 -16.16 -0.92 -1.43
CA PRO A 429 -15.32 -0.27 -2.45
C PRO A 429 -15.69 1.18 -2.79
N LEU A 430 -16.98 1.49 -2.83
CA LEU A 430 -17.57 2.82 -2.99
C LEU A 430 -18.82 2.87 -2.09
N ASP A 431 -19.04 4.00 -1.42
CA ASP A 431 -20.28 4.22 -0.70
C ASP A 431 -21.41 4.67 -1.65
N PRO A 432 -22.57 4.01 -1.70
CA PRO A 432 -23.70 4.45 -2.51
C PRO A 432 -24.18 5.88 -2.20
N ALA A 433 -23.91 6.40 -0.99
CA ALA A 433 -24.22 7.78 -0.60
C ALA A 433 -23.18 8.83 -1.05
N GLY A 434 -22.07 8.43 -1.65
CA GLY A 434 -21.03 9.34 -2.15
C GLY A 434 -20.06 9.87 -1.09
N ASP A 435 -20.17 9.46 0.19
CA ASP A 435 -19.34 9.96 1.29
C ASP A 435 -17.86 9.52 1.21
N TYR A 436 -17.57 8.36 0.62
CA TYR A 436 -16.21 7.85 0.45
C TYR A 436 -16.08 6.79 -0.66
N PHE A 437 -14.83 6.53 -1.07
CA PHE A 437 -14.43 5.32 -1.79
C PHE A 437 -13.05 4.82 -1.34
N GLY A 438 -12.71 3.58 -1.69
CA GLY A 438 -11.43 2.96 -1.34
C GLY A 438 -10.48 2.85 -2.53
N VAL A 439 -9.20 3.13 -2.31
CA VAL A 439 -8.12 3.05 -3.32
C VAL A 439 -6.98 2.16 -2.82
N MET A 440 -6.56 1.20 -3.64
CA MET A 440 -5.34 0.43 -3.42
C MET A 440 -4.17 1.14 -4.09
N TYR A 441 -3.11 1.40 -3.34
CA TYR A 441 -1.85 1.90 -3.87
C TYR A 441 -0.69 1.28 -3.08
N ASP A 442 0.49 1.16 -3.68
CA ASP A 442 1.68 0.72 -2.96
C ASP A 442 2.40 1.92 -2.33
N LEU A 443 2.68 1.86 -1.02
CA LEU A 443 3.36 2.96 -0.33
C LEU A 443 4.88 2.94 -0.52
N ALA A 444 5.49 1.84 -0.98
CA ALA A 444 6.95 1.68 -1.03
C ALA A 444 7.50 1.04 -2.32
N GLY A 445 6.64 0.42 -3.13
CA GLY A 445 7.03 -0.36 -4.32
C GLY A 445 7.45 -1.80 -4.03
N HIS A 446 7.54 -2.20 -2.76
CA HIS A 446 7.94 -3.53 -2.33
C HIS A 446 6.88 -4.57 -2.72
N GLY A 447 5.62 -4.36 -2.33
CA GLY A 447 4.51 -5.24 -2.71
C GLY A 447 4.23 -5.31 -4.21
N THR A 448 4.45 -4.23 -4.95
CA THR A 448 4.38 -4.23 -6.43
C THR A 448 5.48 -5.10 -7.04
N SER A 449 6.71 -5.00 -6.52
CA SER A 449 7.85 -5.82 -6.94
C SER A 449 7.62 -7.31 -6.64
N THR A 450 7.03 -7.61 -5.47
CA THR A 450 6.58 -8.95 -5.06
C THR A 450 5.48 -9.48 -5.99
N ALA A 451 4.44 -8.69 -6.29
CA ALA A 451 3.34 -9.07 -7.18
C ALA A 451 3.79 -9.32 -8.62
N ALA A 452 4.65 -8.44 -9.17
CA ALA A 452 5.17 -8.58 -10.52
C ALA A 452 6.08 -9.81 -10.67
N THR A 453 6.83 -10.17 -9.62
CA THR A 453 7.58 -11.43 -9.57
C THR A 453 6.69 -12.65 -9.76
N VAL A 454 5.47 -12.64 -9.23
CA VAL A 454 4.48 -13.72 -9.43
C VAL A 454 3.88 -13.63 -10.83
N SER A 455 3.22 -12.53 -11.18
CA SER A 455 2.24 -12.49 -12.29
C SER A 455 2.52 -11.51 -13.43
N SER A 456 3.68 -10.83 -13.47
CA SER A 456 4.00 -9.93 -14.59
C SER A 456 3.90 -10.64 -15.94
N ILE A 457 3.21 -10.04 -16.92
CA ILE A 457 3.11 -10.60 -18.28
C ILE A 457 4.40 -10.38 -19.09
N GLY A 458 5.20 -9.38 -18.75
CA GLY A 458 6.49 -9.07 -19.40
C GLY A 458 6.38 -8.64 -20.85
N GLU A 459 5.28 -7.98 -21.22
CA GLU A 459 5.07 -7.39 -22.54
C GLU A 459 5.84 -6.06 -22.69
N GLN A 460 5.96 -5.27 -21.61
CA GLN A 460 6.73 -4.02 -21.59
C GLN A 460 8.23 -4.26 -21.80
N GLN A 461 8.93 -3.25 -22.34
CA GLN A 461 10.26 -3.42 -22.95
C GLN A 461 11.28 -2.41 -22.41
N TYR A 462 11.82 -2.74 -21.25
CA TYR A 462 12.72 -1.91 -20.44
C TYR A 462 14.16 -1.92 -20.99
N ASP A 463 14.77 -0.76 -21.29
CA ASP A 463 16.22 -0.65 -21.55
C ASP A 463 16.99 -0.51 -20.22
N ILE A 464 16.96 -1.60 -19.44
CA ILE A 464 17.53 -1.71 -18.08
C ILE A 464 19.00 -1.24 -18.01
N TYR A 465 19.68 -1.26 -19.14
CA TYR A 465 21.12 -1.15 -19.24
C TYR A 465 21.58 0.02 -20.14
N ALA A 466 20.67 0.93 -20.48
CA ALA A 466 20.91 2.19 -21.20
C ALA A 466 21.82 2.05 -22.44
N ASN A 467 21.54 1.06 -23.29
CA ASN A 467 22.35 0.77 -24.49
C ASN A 467 21.55 0.37 -25.73
N GLY A 468 20.22 0.51 -25.68
CA GLY A 468 19.29 0.16 -26.74
C GLY A 468 18.78 -1.28 -26.72
N THR A 469 19.29 -2.13 -25.80
CA THR A 469 18.81 -3.51 -25.66
C THR A 469 17.68 -3.56 -24.64
N LYS A 470 16.46 -3.86 -25.10
CA LYS A 470 15.25 -3.91 -24.28
C LYS A 470 14.91 -5.33 -23.80
N TYR A 471 14.21 -5.42 -22.67
CA TYR A 471 13.85 -6.69 -22.03
C TYR A 471 12.41 -6.68 -21.49
N GLY A 472 11.69 -7.79 -21.70
CA GLY A 472 10.47 -8.12 -20.97
C GLY A 472 10.77 -8.79 -19.64
N LEU A 473 10.07 -8.38 -18.58
CA LEU A 473 10.27 -8.87 -17.21
C LEU A 473 9.11 -9.77 -16.77
N VAL A 474 9.01 -10.95 -17.39
CA VAL A 474 7.93 -11.93 -17.15
C VAL A 474 8.04 -12.57 -15.75
N GLY A 475 6.93 -12.56 -15.00
CA GLY A 475 6.77 -13.24 -13.71
C GLY A 475 6.79 -14.77 -13.82
N ILE A 476 6.72 -15.45 -12.68
CA ILE A 476 6.79 -16.92 -12.63
C ILE A 476 5.53 -17.59 -13.20
N ALA A 477 4.35 -17.05 -12.86
CA ALA A 477 3.02 -17.53 -13.25
C ALA A 477 2.19 -16.37 -13.85
N PRO A 478 2.51 -15.93 -15.09
CA PRO A 478 1.93 -14.71 -15.69
C PRO A 478 0.40 -14.75 -15.91
N GLY A 479 -0.23 -15.92 -15.77
CA GLY A 479 -1.69 -16.09 -15.84
C GLY A 479 -2.40 -16.14 -14.48
N ALA A 480 -1.66 -16.18 -13.36
CA ALA A 480 -2.22 -16.13 -12.02
C ALA A 480 -2.76 -14.72 -11.69
N ARG A 481 -3.77 -14.68 -10.82
CA ARG A 481 -4.36 -13.43 -10.34
C ARG A 481 -3.71 -12.96 -9.05
N ILE A 482 -3.63 -11.66 -8.85
CA ILE A 482 -3.11 -11.03 -7.63
C ILE A 482 -4.26 -10.37 -6.86
N MET A 483 -4.39 -10.76 -5.60
CA MET A 483 -5.20 -10.07 -4.60
C MET A 483 -4.25 -9.22 -3.73
N PRO A 484 -4.21 -7.88 -3.88
CA PRO A 484 -3.37 -7.04 -3.03
C PRO A 484 -3.95 -6.94 -1.62
N VAL A 485 -3.09 -7.10 -0.62
CA VAL A 485 -3.43 -6.94 0.80
C VAL A 485 -2.43 -5.99 1.43
N LYS A 486 -2.82 -4.72 1.59
CA LYS A 486 -2.01 -3.70 2.27
C LYS A 486 -2.16 -3.88 3.78
N ALA A 487 -1.07 -4.27 4.45
CA ALA A 487 -1.12 -4.67 5.86
C ALA A 487 0.18 -4.38 6.66
N LEU A 488 1.08 -3.54 6.14
CA LEU A 488 2.42 -3.29 6.69
C LEU A 488 2.66 -1.82 7.11
N TRP A 489 1.65 -0.95 7.07
CA TRP A 489 1.66 0.38 7.68
C TRP A 489 1.12 0.35 9.13
N ALA A 490 -0.18 0.07 9.29
CA ALA A 490 -0.80 -0.14 10.60
C ALA A 490 -0.54 -1.56 11.12
N GLY A 491 -0.12 -2.49 10.27
CA GLY A 491 0.41 -3.81 10.63
C GLY A 491 -0.64 -4.91 10.76
N ASP A 492 -1.85 -4.70 10.22
CA ASP A 492 -2.99 -5.60 10.44
C ASP A 492 -2.98 -6.84 9.53
N SER A 493 -1.84 -7.51 9.52
CA SER A 493 -1.57 -8.75 8.77
C SER A 493 -2.50 -9.90 9.17
N LEU A 494 -2.95 -9.96 10.42
CA LEU A 494 -3.89 -10.99 10.89
C LEU A 494 -5.27 -10.84 10.24
N PHE A 495 -5.81 -9.61 10.15
CA PHE A 495 -7.03 -9.34 9.38
C PHE A 495 -6.83 -9.69 7.91
N GLY A 496 -5.69 -9.27 7.34
CA GLY A 496 -5.31 -9.59 5.96
C GLY A 496 -5.31 -11.09 5.65
N TRP A 497 -4.73 -11.91 6.54
CA TRP A 497 -4.67 -13.36 6.40
C TRP A 497 -6.04 -14.02 6.54
N LEU A 498 -6.84 -13.64 7.53
CA LEU A 498 -8.18 -14.19 7.74
C LEU A 498 -9.09 -13.88 6.52
N TYR A 499 -9.09 -12.63 6.06
CA TYR A 499 -9.85 -12.24 4.88
C TYR A 499 -9.40 -12.99 3.62
N SER A 500 -8.09 -13.05 3.34
CA SER A 500 -7.55 -13.78 2.18
C SER A 500 -7.87 -15.28 2.22
N SER A 501 -7.84 -15.88 3.41
CA SER A 501 -8.23 -17.27 3.65
C SER A 501 -9.74 -17.52 3.55
N GLY A 502 -10.54 -16.51 3.17
CA GLY A 502 -11.99 -16.67 3.00
C GLY A 502 -12.81 -16.50 4.27
N PHE A 503 -12.30 -15.86 5.32
CA PHE A 503 -13.12 -15.48 6.47
C PHE A 503 -13.65 -14.05 6.32
N ASP A 504 -14.88 -13.80 6.74
CA ASP A 504 -15.45 -12.45 6.85
C ASP A 504 -15.81 -12.15 8.32
N LEU A 505 -15.55 -10.91 8.75
CA LEU A 505 -15.82 -10.45 10.11
C LEU A 505 -17.27 -9.98 10.25
N GLU A 506 -18.11 -10.80 10.87
CA GLU A 506 -19.52 -10.50 11.12
C GLU A 506 -19.78 -10.33 12.62
N ASN A 507 -20.23 -9.14 13.04
CA ASN A 507 -20.58 -8.85 14.45
C ASN A 507 -19.47 -9.25 15.44
N GLY A 508 -18.20 -8.94 15.11
CA GLY A 508 -17.03 -9.29 15.93
C GLY A 508 -16.60 -10.77 15.85
N THR A 509 -17.23 -11.59 15.01
CA THR A 509 -16.91 -13.01 14.83
C THR A 509 -16.48 -13.29 13.39
N TRP A 510 -15.30 -13.88 13.20
CA TRP A 510 -14.89 -14.39 11.89
C TRP A 510 -15.68 -15.64 11.53
N LYS A 511 -16.22 -15.68 10.31
CA LYS A 511 -16.92 -16.84 9.75
C LYS A 511 -16.33 -17.17 8.39
N TYR A 512 -16.20 -18.45 8.08
CA TYR A 512 -15.77 -18.86 6.75
C TYR A 512 -16.89 -18.57 5.73
N SER A 513 -16.54 -17.95 4.59
CA SER A 513 -17.51 -17.56 3.55
C SER A 513 -17.92 -18.70 2.62
N GLY A 514 -17.31 -19.87 2.75
CA GLY A 514 -17.55 -21.07 1.93
C GLY A 514 -16.45 -21.34 0.90
N ASP A 515 -15.75 -20.31 0.45
CA ASP A 515 -14.60 -20.37 -0.45
C ASP A 515 -13.44 -19.50 0.08
N HIS A 516 -12.20 -19.82 -0.30
CA HIS A 516 -11.05 -18.93 -0.11
C HIS A 516 -11.18 -17.67 -0.98
N LYS A 517 -10.60 -16.54 -0.56
CA LYS A 517 -10.45 -15.35 -1.41
C LYS A 517 -9.12 -15.35 -2.17
N ALA A 518 -8.13 -16.12 -1.71
CA ALA A 518 -6.91 -16.46 -2.43
C ALA A 518 -6.45 -17.90 -2.08
N ASP A 519 -5.91 -18.63 -3.06
CA ASP A 519 -5.40 -20.00 -2.91
C ASP A 519 -4.04 -20.05 -2.20
N ILE A 520 -3.24 -18.99 -2.41
CA ILE A 520 -1.88 -18.84 -1.88
C ILE A 520 -1.76 -17.47 -1.22
N ILE A 521 -1.19 -17.42 -0.02
CA ILE A 521 -0.79 -16.18 0.66
C ILE A 521 0.74 -16.09 0.64
N SER A 522 1.27 -15.04 0.03
CA SER A 522 2.71 -14.73 -0.01
C SER A 522 3.04 -13.60 0.96
N ASN A 523 3.98 -13.86 1.88
CA ASN A 523 4.46 -12.88 2.87
C ASN A 523 5.95 -12.61 2.64
N SER A 524 6.29 -11.45 2.07
CA SER A 524 7.67 -11.02 1.76
C SER A 524 8.28 -10.14 2.87
N TRP A 525 7.96 -10.41 4.13
CA TRP A 525 8.34 -9.58 5.28
C TRP A 525 8.55 -10.42 6.53
N GLY A 526 9.16 -9.84 7.55
CA GLY A 526 9.36 -10.49 8.84
C GLY A 526 9.73 -9.53 9.96
N VAL A 527 9.70 -10.05 11.18
CA VAL A 527 10.05 -9.33 12.41
C VAL A 527 11.16 -10.09 13.12
N THR A 528 12.26 -9.38 13.40
CA THR A 528 13.57 -9.99 13.70
C THR A 528 14.08 -9.66 15.10
N SER A 529 13.39 -8.75 15.80
CA SER A 529 13.60 -8.45 17.23
C SER A 529 13.14 -9.61 18.12
N PHE A 530 13.92 -9.93 19.16
CA PHE A 530 13.66 -11.06 20.05
C PHE A 530 13.71 -10.67 21.55
N PRO A 531 12.81 -11.20 22.41
CA PRO A 531 11.65 -12.03 22.08
C PRO A 531 10.44 -11.17 21.68
N LEU A 532 9.90 -11.41 20.48
CA LEU A 532 8.68 -10.75 20.03
C LEU A 532 7.45 -11.39 20.71
N LEU A 533 6.44 -10.58 21.06
CA LEU A 533 5.17 -11.07 21.61
C LEU A 533 5.31 -11.96 22.87
N LYS A 534 6.44 -11.87 23.60
CA LYS A 534 6.86 -12.69 24.76
C LYS A 534 7.24 -14.16 24.47
N TYR A 535 7.19 -14.60 23.22
CA TYR A 535 7.56 -15.96 22.82
C TYR A 535 8.72 -15.92 21.83
N GLY A 536 9.32 -17.07 21.55
CA GLY A 536 10.29 -17.18 20.46
C GLY A 536 9.60 -17.39 19.11
N PRO A 537 10.26 -17.06 17.98
CA PRO A 537 9.74 -17.32 16.65
C PRO A 537 9.27 -18.78 16.49
N GLY A 538 8.09 -18.96 15.90
CA GLY A 538 7.42 -20.26 15.80
C GLY A 538 6.40 -20.55 16.92
N TYR A 539 6.59 -19.99 18.11
CA TYR A 539 5.63 -20.03 19.23
C TYR A 539 4.86 -18.72 19.43
N ASP A 540 5.28 -17.66 18.75
CA ASP A 540 4.56 -16.39 18.73
C ASP A 540 3.19 -16.52 18.03
N ILE A 541 2.29 -15.57 18.29
CA ILE A 541 0.91 -15.66 17.80
C ILE A 541 0.80 -15.62 16.26
N MET A 542 1.72 -14.96 15.55
CA MET A 542 1.66 -14.82 14.10
C MET A 542 2.10 -16.11 13.42
N SER A 543 3.18 -16.72 13.92
CA SER A 543 3.61 -18.06 13.49
C SER A 543 2.53 -19.11 13.76
N VAL A 544 1.90 -19.06 14.94
CA VAL A 544 0.79 -19.96 15.28
C VAL A 544 -0.42 -19.72 14.37
N PHE A 545 -0.88 -18.48 14.18
CA PHE A 545 -2.03 -18.19 13.30
C PHE A 545 -1.79 -18.58 11.85
N SER A 546 -0.60 -18.29 11.30
CA SER A 546 -0.20 -18.74 9.98
C SER A 546 -0.28 -20.27 9.88
N SER A 547 0.22 -21.01 10.88
CA SER A 547 0.06 -22.47 10.91
C SER A 547 -1.40 -22.92 11.04
N LEU A 548 -2.23 -22.30 11.89
CA LEU A 548 -3.65 -22.65 12.03
C LEU A 548 -4.42 -22.48 10.71
N LEU A 549 -4.13 -21.43 9.94
CA LEU A 549 -4.75 -21.17 8.64
C LEU A 549 -4.31 -22.16 7.55
N THR A 550 -3.19 -22.87 7.69
CA THR A 550 -2.81 -23.92 6.73
C THR A 550 -3.54 -25.26 6.92
N VAL A 551 -4.26 -25.46 8.03
CA VAL A 551 -4.84 -26.77 8.37
C VAL A 551 -6.30 -26.89 7.90
N PRO A 552 -6.62 -27.86 7.01
CA PRO A 552 -8.00 -28.13 6.60
C PRO A 552 -8.88 -28.55 7.79
N GLY A 553 -10.14 -28.09 7.80
CA GLY A 553 -11.15 -28.50 8.80
C GLY A 553 -10.95 -27.95 10.22
N LEU A 554 -9.93 -27.11 10.47
CA LEU A 554 -9.55 -26.71 11.83
C LEU A 554 -10.32 -25.49 12.36
N LEU A 555 -10.56 -24.50 11.50
CA LEU A 555 -11.23 -23.24 11.87
C LEU A 555 -12.72 -23.22 11.48
N ASP A 556 -13.07 -23.96 10.42
CA ASP A 556 -14.42 -24.35 10.05
C ASP A 556 -14.35 -25.78 9.47
N ASN A 557 -15.45 -26.55 9.50
CA ASN A 557 -15.47 -27.92 8.97
C ASN A 557 -15.22 -27.97 7.46
N ASP A 558 -15.72 -26.97 6.73
CA ASP A 558 -15.63 -26.90 5.28
C ASP A 558 -14.39 -26.12 4.79
N TYR A 559 -13.57 -25.59 5.71
CA TYR A 559 -12.37 -24.81 5.39
C TYR A 559 -11.25 -25.70 4.79
N PRO A 560 -10.80 -25.48 3.55
CA PRO A 560 -9.77 -26.31 2.91
C PRO A 560 -8.35 -26.13 3.44
N GLY A 561 -8.04 -25.02 4.12
CA GLY A 561 -6.67 -24.66 4.50
C GLY A 561 -5.93 -23.91 3.38
N THR A 562 -5.37 -22.74 3.69
CA THR A 562 -4.72 -21.85 2.71
C THR A 562 -3.22 -22.09 2.67
N LEU A 563 -2.61 -22.08 1.48
CA LEU A 563 -1.15 -22.24 1.35
C LEU A 563 -0.42 -20.96 1.74
N PHE A 564 0.45 -21.01 2.75
CA PHE A 564 1.33 -19.90 3.13
C PHE A 564 2.75 -20.08 2.59
N VAL A 565 3.25 -19.06 1.90
CA VAL A 565 4.64 -18.94 1.45
C VAL A 565 5.25 -17.71 2.09
N ASN A 566 6.16 -17.91 3.04
CA ASN A 566 6.82 -16.85 3.79
C ASN A 566 8.28 -16.74 3.31
N SER A 567 8.78 -15.52 3.16
CA SER A 567 10.24 -15.28 3.10
C SER A 567 10.89 -15.83 4.38
N PHE A 568 12.18 -16.17 4.36
CA PHE A 568 12.86 -16.67 5.57
C PHE A 568 13.57 -15.58 6.39
N GLY A 569 13.73 -14.38 5.83
CA GLY A 569 14.41 -13.24 6.43
C GLY A 569 15.88 -13.11 6.02
N ASN A 570 16.42 -11.90 6.22
CA ASN A 570 17.75 -11.49 5.77
C ASN A 570 18.74 -11.22 6.93
N ASN A 571 18.61 -11.95 8.05
CA ASN A 571 19.39 -11.72 9.28
C ASN A 571 20.78 -12.37 9.28
N GLY A 572 21.22 -12.88 8.12
CA GLY A 572 22.54 -13.42 7.91
C GLY A 572 22.78 -14.81 8.51
N LEU A 573 24.05 -15.21 8.42
CA LEU A 573 24.59 -16.56 8.67
C LEU A 573 24.41 -17.13 10.11
N GLY A 574 23.81 -16.37 11.03
CA GLY A 574 23.63 -16.82 12.41
C GLY A 574 22.75 -18.06 12.52
N TYR A 575 23.14 -19.03 13.35
CA TYR A 575 22.34 -20.23 13.62
C TYR A 575 21.01 -19.85 14.28
N GLY A 576 19.88 -20.23 13.67
CA GLY A 576 18.55 -19.85 14.14
C GLY A 576 18.22 -18.36 13.97
N SER A 577 18.75 -17.69 12.94
CA SER A 577 18.51 -16.26 12.66
C SER A 577 17.16 -15.97 11.97
N VAL A 578 16.19 -16.89 12.01
CA VAL A 578 14.85 -16.70 11.46
C VAL A 578 13.95 -15.92 12.42
N GLY A 579 13.13 -15.02 11.87
CA GLY A 579 12.14 -14.22 12.59
C GLY A 579 10.71 -14.77 12.57
N THR A 580 9.80 -13.92 13.01
CA THR A 580 8.34 -14.12 13.04
C THR A 580 7.69 -13.39 11.85
N PRO A 581 6.73 -13.98 11.10
CA PRO A 581 6.14 -15.33 11.19
C PRO A 581 6.92 -16.39 10.37
N ASN A 582 8.12 -16.03 9.92
CA ASN A 582 8.94 -16.75 8.94
C ASN A 582 9.39 -18.16 9.39
N SER A 583 9.24 -18.46 10.68
CA SER A 583 9.51 -19.74 11.34
C SER A 583 8.23 -20.55 11.68
N SER A 584 7.07 -20.17 11.13
CA SER A 584 5.82 -20.93 11.25
C SER A 584 6.01 -22.40 10.80
N PRO A 585 5.70 -23.40 11.65
CA PRO A 585 5.98 -24.81 11.35
C PRO A 585 5.29 -25.37 10.11
N LEU A 586 4.11 -24.87 9.76
CA LEU A 586 3.30 -25.40 8.64
C LEU A 586 3.29 -24.48 7.39
N ALA A 587 3.80 -23.25 7.50
CA ALA A 587 4.04 -22.42 6.33
C ALA A 587 5.34 -22.82 5.63
N ILE A 588 5.38 -22.69 4.30
CA ILE A 588 6.60 -22.87 3.53
C ILE A 588 7.50 -21.66 3.76
N SER A 589 8.69 -21.87 4.31
CA SER A 589 9.70 -20.84 4.49
C SER A 589 10.71 -20.87 3.35
N VAL A 590 11.03 -19.71 2.77
CA VAL A 590 11.87 -19.62 1.56
C VAL A 590 13.14 -18.79 1.79
N GLY A 591 14.28 -19.46 1.75
CA GLY A 591 15.60 -18.81 1.78
C GLY A 591 16.06 -18.31 0.41
N ALA A 592 17.04 -17.41 0.41
CA ALA A 592 17.56 -16.77 -0.81
C ALA A 592 18.84 -17.45 -1.34
N THR A 593 18.86 -17.75 -2.63
CA THR A 593 20.09 -18.08 -3.38
C THR A 593 20.57 -16.90 -4.20
N THR A 594 21.87 -16.94 -4.51
CA THR A 594 22.52 -16.06 -5.46
C THR A 594 22.24 -16.51 -6.89
N ASN A 595 22.11 -15.54 -7.79
CA ASN A 595 22.06 -15.79 -9.24
C ASN A 595 23.37 -15.37 -9.91
N ASN A 596 24.01 -14.30 -9.42
CA ASN A 596 25.32 -13.78 -9.85
C ASN A 596 25.49 -13.38 -11.33
N VAL A 597 24.46 -13.56 -12.17
CA VAL A 597 24.47 -13.16 -13.60
C VAL A 597 24.13 -11.67 -13.83
N HIS A 598 23.33 -11.05 -12.96
CA HIS A 598 22.73 -9.70 -13.17
C HIS A 598 23.65 -8.49 -12.93
N VAL A 599 24.96 -8.69 -13.03
CA VAL A 599 25.90 -7.84 -12.30
C VAL A 599 26.54 -6.80 -13.20
N GLY A 600 26.43 -5.58 -12.69
CA GLY A 600 27.01 -4.34 -13.16
C GLY A 600 26.38 -3.19 -12.37
N TYR A 601 25.20 -3.40 -11.79
CA TYR A 601 24.29 -2.34 -11.36
C TYR A 601 24.91 -1.50 -10.13
N ASP A 602 25.15 -0.16 -10.25
CA ASP A 602 25.81 0.92 -9.39
C ASP A 602 26.86 0.41 -8.41
N GLY A 603 26.61 0.24 -7.11
CA GLY A 603 27.60 -0.22 -6.14
C GLY A 603 28.31 -1.51 -6.55
N PHE A 604 27.71 -2.30 -7.45
CA PHE A 604 28.28 -3.51 -8.03
C PHE A 604 29.12 -3.30 -9.32
N GLN A 605 29.27 -2.06 -9.83
CA GLN A 605 30.03 -1.70 -11.06
C GLN A 605 31.42 -2.36 -11.13
N ASN A 606 32.10 -2.46 -9.98
CA ASN A 606 33.53 -2.79 -9.88
C ASN A 606 33.83 -4.00 -8.97
N VAL A 607 32.83 -4.84 -8.65
CA VAL A 607 32.97 -5.93 -7.66
C VAL A 607 33.24 -7.27 -8.34
N THR A 608 34.48 -7.76 -8.27
CA THR A 608 34.99 -8.93 -9.01
C THR A 608 34.32 -10.28 -8.67
N ARG A 609 33.48 -10.35 -7.63
CA ARG A 609 32.75 -11.57 -7.19
C ARG A 609 31.59 -11.93 -8.14
N PHE A 610 31.20 -11.02 -9.02
CA PHE A 610 29.87 -10.94 -9.58
C PHE A 610 29.96 -10.59 -11.10
N GLY A 611 29.21 -11.23 -12.00
CA GLY A 611 29.27 -10.95 -13.45
C GLY A 611 28.88 -12.13 -14.38
N ASN A 612 28.61 -11.85 -15.66
CA ASN A 612 28.26 -12.88 -16.68
C ASN A 612 29.31 -14.00 -16.88
N ALA A 613 30.54 -13.82 -16.40
CA ALA A 613 31.60 -14.84 -16.40
C ALA A 613 31.67 -15.65 -15.09
N ALA A 614 30.83 -15.34 -14.09
CA ALA A 614 30.74 -16.06 -12.84
C ALA A 614 30.09 -17.43 -13.08
N THR A 615 30.87 -18.50 -12.88
CA THR A 615 30.39 -19.89 -12.95
C THR A 615 29.73 -20.35 -11.65
N TYR A 616 29.71 -19.50 -10.63
CA TYR A 616 29.13 -19.77 -9.31
C TYR A 616 27.79 -19.05 -9.22
N PHE A 617 26.72 -19.81 -9.07
CA PHE A 617 25.34 -19.37 -8.89
C PHE A 617 24.58 -20.47 -8.11
N ASP A 618 23.37 -20.18 -7.65
CA ASP A 618 22.58 -21.00 -6.71
C ASP A 618 23.22 -21.24 -5.33
N ASP A 619 24.37 -20.61 -5.03
CA ASP A 619 24.91 -20.56 -3.66
C ASP A 619 23.95 -19.82 -2.73
N VAL A 620 23.76 -20.32 -1.51
CA VAL A 620 22.92 -19.69 -0.48
C VAL A 620 23.46 -18.29 -0.14
N ALA A 621 22.62 -17.26 -0.27
CA ALA A 621 23.01 -15.87 -0.01
C ALA A 621 23.52 -15.69 1.43
N ASP A 622 24.51 -14.82 1.60
CA ASP A 622 25.15 -14.55 2.90
C ASP A 622 24.22 -13.84 3.88
N PHE A 623 23.36 -12.95 3.37
CA PHE A 623 22.26 -12.36 4.15
C PHE A 623 21.13 -13.33 4.49
N SER A 624 20.93 -14.43 3.74
CA SER A 624 19.78 -15.33 3.98
C SER A 624 19.86 -15.91 5.38
N SER A 625 18.80 -15.72 6.18
CA SER A 625 18.65 -16.30 7.51
C SER A 625 18.87 -17.82 7.48
N ARG A 626 19.27 -18.39 8.61
CA ARG A 626 19.59 -19.82 8.76
C ARG A 626 18.75 -20.46 9.86
N GLY A 627 18.29 -21.68 9.61
CA GLY A 627 17.63 -22.48 10.62
C GLY A 627 18.60 -23.06 11.66
N PRO A 628 18.15 -24.08 12.43
CA PRO A 628 16.80 -24.64 12.41
C PRO A 628 15.75 -23.64 12.90
N GLY A 629 14.47 -23.97 12.73
CA GLY A 629 13.41 -23.30 13.48
C GLY A 629 13.54 -23.61 14.98
N LEU A 630 12.80 -22.88 15.83
CA LEU A 630 12.93 -23.00 17.29
C LEU A 630 12.47 -24.36 17.83
N PHE A 631 11.72 -25.15 17.04
CA PHE A 631 11.35 -26.52 17.39
C PHE A 631 12.47 -27.55 17.06
N GLY A 632 13.58 -27.10 16.45
CA GLY A 632 14.59 -27.99 15.86
C GLY A 632 14.18 -28.51 14.47
N ASP A 633 13.14 -27.93 13.88
CA ASP A 633 12.60 -28.22 12.56
C ASP A 633 13.54 -27.74 11.42
N PRO A 634 13.63 -28.48 10.30
CA PRO A 634 14.51 -28.15 9.19
C PRO A 634 13.99 -26.96 8.40
N LYS A 635 14.53 -25.77 8.66
CA LYS A 635 14.19 -24.51 8.01
C LYS A 635 15.40 -23.86 7.32
N PRO A 636 15.22 -23.17 6.17
CA PRO A 636 14.00 -23.06 5.38
C PRO A 636 13.72 -24.37 4.63
N GLU A 637 12.47 -24.64 4.26
CA GLU A 637 12.12 -25.81 3.44
C GLU A 637 12.62 -25.68 2.00
N LEU A 638 12.53 -24.46 1.44
CA LEU A 638 12.86 -24.18 0.06
C LEU A 638 13.86 -23.04 -0.07
N MET A 639 14.53 -23.03 -1.22
CA MET A 639 15.52 -22.04 -1.61
C MET A 639 15.16 -21.55 -3.01
N ALA A 640 15.12 -20.23 -3.20
CA ALA A 640 14.88 -19.62 -4.50
C ALA A 640 15.71 -18.34 -4.66
N ILE A 641 15.81 -17.83 -5.89
CA ILE A 641 16.64 -16.67 -6.21
C ILE A 641 16.19 -15.45 -5.40
N GLY A 642 17.11 -14.89 -4.62
CA GLY A 642 16.89 -13.65 -3.87
C GLY A 642 18.02 -12.65 -3.97
N SER A 643 19.10 -12.96 -4.69
CA SER A 643 20.28 -12.10 -4.82
C SER A 643 20.80 -12.11 -6.27
N TYR A 644 20.31 -11.28 -7.18
CA TYR A 644 19.12 -10.41 -7.18
C TYR A 644 18.38 -10.64 -8.53
N ALA A 645 17.26 -9.97 -8.80
CA ALA A 645 16.60 -10.02 -10.12
C ALA A 645 15.84 -8.72 -10.44
N PHE A 646 15.57 -8.47 -11.72
CA PHE A 646 14.77 -7.32 -12.16
C PHE A 646 13.28 -7.64 -12.18
N THR A 647 12.46 -6.67 -11.77
CA THR A 647 10.99 -6.79 -11.74
C THR A 647 10.32 -5.44 -12.03
N PRO A 648 9.16 -5.39 -12.70
CA PRO A 648 8.33 -4.19 -12.81
C PRO A 648 7.96 -3.64 -11.43
N THR A 649 7.80 -2.32 -11.33
CA THR A 649 7.43 -1.65 -10.07
C THR A 649 6.50 -0.46 -10.33
N ILE A 650 6.25 0.37 -9.31
CA ILE A 650 5.30 1.50 -9.38
C ILE A 650 5.69 2.48 -10.50
N VAL A 651 4.71 2.97 -11.26
CA VAL A 651 4.97 3.80 -12.45
C VAL A 651 5.50 5.18 -12.11
N ASN A 652 5.27 5.67 -10.89
CA ASN A 652 5.79 6.96 -10.42
C ASN A 652 7.33 7.00 -10.39
N LEU A 653 8.02 5.84 -10.50
CA LEU A 653 9.47 5.80 -10.65
C LEU A 653 9.97 6.00 -12.10
N LYS A 654 9.10 5.98 -13.11
CA LYS A 654 9.42 6.15 -14.56
C LYS A 654 10.25 7.42 -14.80
N ASN A 655 9.76 8.56 -14.31
CA ASN A 655 10.31 9.88 -14.59
C ASN A 655 11.43 10.32 -13.61
N LEU A 656 11.94 9.44 -12.74
CA LEU A 656 12.93 9.80 -11.70
C LEU A 656 14.40 9.72 -12.12
N ARG A 657 14.67 9.31 -13.35
CA ARG A 657 16.03 9.29 -13.95
C ARG A 657 16.12 10.02 -15.30
N THR A 658 15.02 10.66 -15.74
CA THR A 658 14.91 11.29 -17.06
C THR A 658 15.85 12.48 -17.20
N THR A 659 16.41 12.63 -18.40
CA THR A 659 17.05 13.89 -18.84
C THR A 659 16.38 14.37 -20.12
N VAL A 660 16.55 15.65 -20.47
CA VAL A 660 15.91 16.30 -21.63
C VAL A 660 16.18 15.57 -22.97
N ASP A 661 17.28 14.82 -23.06
CA ASP A 661 17.70 14.07 -24.25
C ASP A 661 17.55 12.54 -24.11
N ASP A 662 16.88 12.02 -23.06
CA ASP A 662 16.75 10.57 -22.83
C ASP A 662 15.62 9.94 -23.68
N PRO A 663 15.92 9.07 -24.66
CA PRO A 663 14.91 8.40 -25.47
C PRO A 663 14.25 7.20 -24.77
N ASN A 664 14.72 6.80 -23.58
CA ASN A 664 14.26 5.63 -22.84
C ASN A 664 13.61 6.03 -21.50
N ASN A 665 12.50 6.76 -21.57
CA ASN A 665 11.69 7.10 -20.39
C ASN A 665 10.92 5.87 -19.83
N ASP A 666 11.63 4.82 -19.41
CA ASP A 666 11.03 3.57 -18.93
C ASP A 666 11.80 3.01 -17.72
N SER A 667 11.90 3.83 -16.65
CA SER A 667 12.52 3.44 -15.37
C SER A 667 11.54 2.81 -14.37
N ALA A 668 10.37 2.34 -14.81
CA ALA A 668 9.34 1.73 -13.97
C ALA A 668 9.65 0.24 -13.62
N PHE A 669 10.92 -0.06 -13.40
CA PHE A 669 11.44 -1.36 -12.96
C PHE A 669 12.41 -1.18 -11.78
N ALA A 670 12.56 -2.22 -10.96
CA ALA A 670 13.48 -2.26 -9.84
C ALA A 670 14.44 -3.44 -9.95
N LEU A 671 15.66 -3.30 -9.41
CA LEU A 671 16.43 -4.44 -8.95
C LEU A 671 15.86 -4.83 -7.57
N PHE A 672 15.33 -6.05 -7.46
CA PHE A 672 14.65 -6.55 -6.27
C PHE A 672 15.33 -7.84 -5.76
N GLY A 673 15.20 -8.11 -4.47
CA GLY A 673 15.92 -9.19 -3.82
C GLY A 673 15.59 -9.35 -2.36
N GLY A 674 16.56 -9.90 -1.62
CA GLY A 674 16.30 -10.52 -0.34
C GLY A 674 15.52 -11.82 -0.47
N THR A 675 15.20 -12.42 0.67
CA THR A 675 14.20 -13.50 0.73
C THR A 675 12.80 -13.03 0.29
N SER A 676 12.55 -11.71 0.26
CA SER A 676 11.36 -11.06 -0.30
C SER A 676 11.17 -11.21 -1.82
N MET A 677 12.23 -11.50 -2.58
CA MET A 677 12.14 -11.95 -3.99
C MET A 677 11.99 -13.47 -4.08
N ALA A 678 12.60 -14.22 -3.16
CA ALA A 678 12.58 -15.68 -3.18
C ALA A 678 11.18 -16.24 -2.86
N ALA A 679 10.46 -15.66 -1.91
CA ALA A 679 9.10 -16.05 -1.54
C ALA A 679 8.08 -15.96 -2.71
N PRO A 680 7.91 -14.82 -3.41
CA PRO A 680 6.99 -14.74 -4.55
C PRO A 680 7.41 -15.64 -5.72
N ILE A 681 8.71 -15.94 -5.90
CA ILE A 681 9.13 -16.96 -6.86
C ILE A 681 8.51 -18.32 -6.52
N VAL A 682 8.55 -18.73 -5.26
CA VAL A 682 7.94 -20.00 -4.80
C VAL A 682 6.42 -19.94 -4.84
N ALA A 683 5.80 -18.80 -4.51
CA ALA A 683 4.35 -18.62 -4.61
C ALA A 683 3.87 -18.76 -6.07
N GLY A 684 4.57 -18.15 -7.03
CA GLY A 684 4.31 -18.34 -8.45
C GLY A 684 4.58 -19.77 -8.93
N ALA A 685 5.63 -20.42 -8.43
CA ALA A 685 5.89 -21.82 -8.76
C ALA A 685 4.79 -22.76 -8.24
N ALA A 686 4.27 -22.50 -7.03
CA ALA A 686 3.11 -23.20 -6.49
C ALA A 686 1.83 -22.92 -7.31
N ALA A 687 1.63 -21.69 -7.78
CA ALA A 687 0.54 -21.36 -8.70
C ALA A 687 0.64 -22.06 -10.07
N LEU A 688 1.80 -22.59 -10.49
CA LEU A 688 1.91 -23.45 -11.68
C LEU A 688 1.62 -24.94 -11.38
N VAL A 689 1.54 -25.33 -10.10
CA VAL A 689 1.33 -26.71 -9.64
C VAL A 689 -0.14 -26.96 -9.27
N ILE A 690 -0.83 -25.93 -8.78
CA ILE A 690 -2.28 -25.87 -8.57
C ILE A 690 -2.99 -25.73 -9.94
#